data_AF-A0A1Q3S4T6-F1
#
_entry.id   AF-A0A1Q3S4T6-F1
#
_cell.length_a   1.000
_cell.length_b   1.000
_cell.length_c   1.000
_cell.angle_alpha   90.00
_cell.angle_beta   90.00
_cell.angle_gamma   90.00
#
_symmetry.space_group_name_H-M   'P 1'
#
loop_
_entity.id
_entity.type
_entity.pdbx_description
1 polymer ?
#
loop_
_entity_poly.entity_id
_entity_poly.type
_entity_poly.pdbx_seq_one_letter_code
_entity_poly.pdbx_strand_id
1 'polypeptide(L)'
;MKTNNLLASVALFRHLYDHDGYNNVYDILYEFIRGAIIYESKITFTSDEIKELLKKVYDFDIPEGVIKTTIRIRFEGKYTKIANSYTFNPELKDNFDKIEKELDQVNELNDNLISELYKYIAEKKGVVLSSVQKGKIFENFSHFTMDNGYSDEYSELIGAFVVSKGHDTDFLCNLNSIREGIILYQGISYTADLNELGKWDTDLDIFLAPEHLFHAVGYNGLLFQEIFMDLFSLIRDINQGNKPTSKNRDKKVRLFYLPEASIYVNSMFHKAEQIVAGKIALDPSKNAMEHIVRDARSVSDVKRKQVNFYTQLKTLGIEEIDIDFDATKHQMYNVVDQKIITDLSVEAKKNRRPFDEDFCIAQLSIFGKINYKRRGKNNLPFEKISDIYLTENSVSKYLAHNNAVKFQASDTAFAKDIDFVVSRFWFKLKKGFKQSNAPVPKSFDLINKAKIIISAYTNNSISREYQRITNDLRKGRLTEEEVVLLNLELKSKTNAPEYVNETNIDETLYFLTDENFVENVKRERDYVRKENVRKDTIIAEQSNELLEYKRKEEEQRKNELAKEKEKDYLAIAEKEWNNHFKSNRNCGGLFLLVVLLALISVAYGFLNISNEWTTWLGKYAFLKNYISAICIIAIVVFGMFDKYYLKDDKVVKGFRWLVTLPSTKRKKAEFIQLSIEKQREKGQSI
;
A
#
# COMPACT_ATOMS: atom_id res chain seq x y z
N MET A 1 2.71 11.80 13.45
CA MET A 1 2.83 11.77 11.98
C MET A 1 2.34 13.06 11.31
N LYS A 2 1.08 13.49 11.48
CA LYS A 2 0.54 14.69 10.79
C LYS A 2 1.36 15.97 11.00
N THR A 3 1.72 16.30 12.24
CA THR A 3 2.53 17.49 12.58
C THR A 3 3.93 17.44 11.96
N ASN A 4 4.54 16.26 11.83
CA ASN A 4 5.90 16.13 11.30
C ASN A 4 5.95 16.17 9.77
N ASN A 5 4.92 15.64 9.11
CA ASN A 5 4.75 15.80 7.67
C ASN A 5 4.51 17.29 7.32
N LEU A 6 3.75 18.00 8.16
CA LEU A 6 3.57 19.45 8.05
C LEU A 6 4.90 20.18 8.21
N LEU A 7 5.69 19.87 9.25
CA LEU A 7 7.02 20.46 9.47
C LEU A 7 7.98 20.17 8.31
N ALA A 8 7.95 18.95 7.77
CA ALA A 8 8.72 18.56 6.59
C ALA A 8 8.30 19.37 5.35
N SER A 9 7.00 19.58 5.17
CA SER A 9 6.47 20.41 4.09
C SER A 9 6.88 21.88 4.24
N VAL A 10 6.78 22.46 5.44
CA VAL A 10 7.26 23.83 5.70
C VAL A 10 8.76 23.94 5.43
N ALA A 11 9.57 22.98 5.90
CA ALA A 11 11.01 22.99 5.66
C ALA A 11 11.35 22.95 4.16
N LEU A 12 10.69 22.07 3.40
CA LEU A 12 10.86 21.96 1.96
C LEU A 12 10.44 23.26 1.25
N PHE A 13 9.19 23.69 1.43
CA PHE A 13 8.67 24.85 0.70
C PHE A 13 9.33 26.16 1.11
N ARG A 14 9.82 26.28 2.35
CA ARG A 14 10.67 27.42 2.76
C ARG A 14 11.99 27.41 2.03
N HIS A 15 12.66 26.26 1.97
CA HIS A 15 13.93 26.14 1.26
C HIS A 15 13.78 26.46 -0.23
N LEU A 16 12.72 25.94 -0.85
CA LEU A 16 12.38 26.23 -2.23
C LEU A 16 12.01 27.70 -2.46
N TYR A 17 11.31 28.34 -1.51
CA TYR A 17 10.93 29.75 -1.56
C TYR A 17 12.13 30.70 -1.62
N ASP A 18 13.23 30.31 -0.97
CA ASP A 18 14.48 31.06 -0.86
C ASP A 18 15.44 30.79 -2.03
N HIS A 19 15.08 29.91 -2.98
CA HIS A 19 15.94 29.51 -4.10
C HIS A 19 15.50 30.15 -5.42
N ASP A 20 16.43 30.83 -6.11
CA ASP A 20 16.14 31.63 -7.33
C ASP A 20 15.74 30.81 -8.58
N GLY A 21 15.73 29.48 -8.51
CA GLY A 21 15.39 28.57 -9.61
C GLY A 21 14.01 27.91 -9.55
N TYR A 22 13.26 28.11 -8.46
CA TYR A 22 11.95 27.48 -8.25
C TYR A 22 10.84 28.53 -8.23
N ASN A 23 9.95 28.48 -9.24
CA ASN A 23 8.87 29.44 -9.38
C ASN A 23 7.52 28.85 -8.93
N ASN A 24 7.23 27.59 -9.25
CA ASN A 24 5.96 26.99 -8.86
C ASN A 24 5.93 25.46 -8.74
N VAL A 25 4.85 24.93 -8.15
CA VAL A 25 4.63 23.48 -7.99
C VAL A 25 4.60 22.73 -9.33
N TYR A 26 4.22 23.38 -10.44
CA TYR A 26 4.29 22.77 -11.77
C TYR A 26 5.73 22.45 -12.19
N ASP A 27 6.72 23.24 -11.77
CA ASP A 27 8.13 22.99 -12.09
C ASP A 27 8.63 21.71 -11.40
N ILE A 28 8.21 21.48 -10.15
CA ILE A 28 8.51 20.23 -9.46
C ILE A 28 7.81 19.06 -10.16
N LEU A 29 6.51 19.19 -10.46
CA LEU A 29 5.78 18.12 -11.14
C LEU A 29 6.34 17.82 -12.54
N TYR A 30 6.81 18.84 -13.25
CA TYR A 30 7.53 18.71 -14.52
C TYR A 30 8.74 17.80 -14.38
N GLU A 31 9.61 18.04 -13.38
CA GLU A 31 10.81 17.23 -13.17
C GLU A 31 10.49 15.81 -12.72
N PHE A 32 9.41 15.62 -11.95
CA PHE A 32 8.96 14.27 -11.61
C PHE A 32 8.43 13.52 -12.83
N ILE A 33 7.61 14.14 -13.68
CA ILE A 33 7.15 13.54 -14.94
C ILE A 33 8.33 13.21 -15.83
N ARG A 34 9.26 14.15 -15.99
CA ARG A 34 10.49 13.98 -16.77
C ARG A 34 11.31 12.81 -16.23
N GLY A 35 11.60 12.77 -14.93
CA GLY A 35 12.33 11.69 -14.28
C GLY A 35 11.65 10.34 -14.49
N ALA A 36 10.32 10.27 -14.30
CA ALA A 36 9.54 9.05 -14.49
C ALA A 36 9.69 8.50 -15.92
N ILE A 37 9.54 9.38 -16.93
CA ILE A 37 9.70 9.04 -18.34
C ILE A 37 11.10 8.50 -18.63
N ILE A 38 12.15 9.09 -18.05
CA ILE A 38 13.52 8.68 -18.32
C ILE A 38 13.86 7.32 -17.69
N TYR A 39 13.28 6.99 -16.53
CA TYR A 39 13.40 5.66 -15.91
C TYR A 39 12.81 4.53 -16.78
N GLU A 40 12.05 4.86 -17.83
CA GLU A 40 11.52 3.88 -18.77
C GLU A 40 12.28 3.91 -20.11
N SER A 41 12.39 2.74 -20.75
CA SER A 41 13.00 2.62 -22.07
C SER A 41 12.13 3.20 -23.19
N LYS A 42 10.83 3.38 -22.92
CA LYS A 42 9.82 3.92 -23.82
C LYS A 42 9.92 5.45 -23.91
N ILE A 43 9.63 6.04 -25.06
CA ILE A 43 9.60 7.51 -25.28
C ILE A 43 8.21 8.06 -25.61
N THR A 44 7.25 7.17 -25.86
CA THR A 44 5.87 7.52 -26.22
C THR A 44 4.94 7.02 -25.13
N PHE A 45 4.12 7.91 -24.56
CA PHE A 45 3.23 7.56 -23.45
C PHE A 45 1.84 8.15 -23.65
N THR A 46 0.80 7.45 -23.21
CA THR A 46 -0.51 8.08 -22.96
C THR A 46 -0.51 8.79 -21.60
N SER A 47 -1.46 9.70 -21.37
CA SER A 47 -1.60 10.36 -20.06
C SER A 47 -1.86 9.36 -18.92
N ASP A 48 -2.62 8.29 -19.18
CA ASP A 48 -2.86 7.21 -18.22
C ASP A 48 -1.56 6.47 -17.88
N GLU A 49 -0.72 6.19 -18.88
CA GLU A 49 0.57 5.54 -18.66
C GLU A 49 1.52 6.41 -17.81
N ILE A 50 1.49 7.73 -17.98
CA ILE A 50 2.29 8.65 -17.16
C ILE A 50 1.76 8.66 -15.71
N LYS A 51 0.44 8.64 -15.50
CA LYS A 51 -0.17 8.49 -14.17
C LYS A 51 0.31 7.21 -13.49
N GLU A 52 0.23 6.09 -14.20
CA GLU A 52 0.72 4.79 -13.71
C GLU A 52 2.22 4.79 -13.43
N LEU A 53 3.00 5.49 -14.26
CA LEU A 53 4.45 5.57 -14.12
C LEU A 53 4.86 6.36 -12.89
N LEU A 54 4.23 7.50 -12.64
CA LEU A 54 4.43 8.28 -11.40
C LEU A 54 4.06 7.45 -10.15
N LYS A 55 2.98 6.66 -10.24
CA LYS A 55 2.59 5.73 -9.17
C LYS A 55 3.62 4.62 -8.96
N LYS A 56 4.16 4.05 -10.03
CA LYS A 56 5.18 2.99 -9.98
C LYS A 56 6.53 3.48 -9.45
N VAL A 57 7.00 4.63 -9.93
CA VAL A 57 8.37 5.13 -9.69
C VAL A 57 8.49 5.88 -8.36
N TYR A 58 7.42 6.55 -7.90
CA TYR A 58 7.45 7.39 -6.70
C TYR A 58 6.31 7.14 -5.71
N ASP A 59 5.36 6.25 -6.02
CA ASP A 59 4.12 6.05 -5.26
C ASP A 59 3.26 7.33 -5.16
N PHE A 60 3.33 8.17 -6.20
CA PHE A 60 2.51 9.37 -6.34
C PHE A 60 1.17 9.07 -6.98
N ASP A 61 0.12 9.71 -6.47
CA ASP A 61 -1.24 9.58 -6.95
C ASP A 61 -1.77 10.96 -7.35
N ILE A 62 -1.54 11.31 -8.61
CA ILE A 62 -1.83 12.62 -9.18
C ILE A 62 -2.92 12.44 -10.23
N PRO A 63 -4.01 13.24 -10.20
CA PRO A 63 -5.08 13.13 -11.19
C PRO A 63 -4.58 13.32 -12.62
N GLU A 64 -5.16 12.59 -13.56
CA GLU A 64 -4.74 12.60 -14.97
C GLU A 64 -4.81 14.02 -15.58
N GLY A 65 -5.86 14.78 -15.24
CA GLY A 65 -6.03 16.16 -15.71
C GLY A 65 -4.91 17.11 -15.28
N VAL A 66 -4.35 16.91 -14.08
CA VAL A 66 -3.21 17.68 -13.55
C VAL A 66 -1.95 17.38 -14.37
N ILE A 67 -1.74 16.09 -14.70
CA ILE A 67 -0.61 15.63 -15.51
C ILE A 67 -0.70 16.21 -16.92
N LYS A 68 -1.85 16.08 -17.60
CA LYS A 68 -2.07 16.66 -18.93
C LYS A 68 -1.82 18.16 -18.96
N THR A 69 -2.34 18.87 -17.96
CA THR A 69 -2.16 20.32 -17.84
C THR A 69 -0.69 20.69 -17.65
N THR A 70 0.05 19.92 -16.84
CA THR A 70 1.49 20.15 -16.63
C THR A 70 2.30 19.86 -17.89
N ILE A 71 1.97 18.78 -18.61
CA ILE A 71 2.60 18.46 -19.91
C ILE A 71 2.40 19.62 -20.89
N ARG A 72 1.15 20.08 -21.03
CA ARG A 72 0.82 21.19 -21.93
C ARG A 72 1.59 22.46 -21.61
N ILE A 73 1.69 22.84 -20.33
CA ILE A 73 2.29 24.11 -19.90
C ILE A 73 3.83 24.05 -19.84
N ARG A 74 4.42 22.92 -19.46
CA ARG A 74 5.86 22.82 -19.13
C ARG A 74 6.70 22.03 -20.13
N PHE A 75 6.07 21.19 -20.96
CA PHE A 75 6.75 20.45 -22.01
C PHE A 75 6.54 21.07 -23.40
N GLU A 76 6.07 22.31 -23.51
CA GLU A 76 5.89 23.00 -24.79
C GLU A 76 7.17 22.91 -25.66
N GLY A 77 7.02 22.49 -26.91
CA GLY A 77 8.14 22.27 -27.85
C GLY A 77 9.01 21.03 -27.57
N LYS A 78 8.77 20.29 -26.47
CA LYS A 78 9.55 19.10 -26.04
C LYS A 78 8.84 17.77 -26.30
N TYR A 79 7.62 17.81 -26.84
CA TYR A 79 6.87 16.62 -27.25
C TYR A 79 6.13 16.85 -28.57
N THR A 80 5.86 15.76 -29.27
CA THR A 80 4.90 15.72 -30.37
C THR A 80 3.67 14.93 -29.91
N LYS A 81 2.47 15.54 -29.95
CA LYS A 81 1.22 14.83 -29.71
C LYS A 81 0.82 14.11 -30.99
N ILE A 82 0.75 12.78 -30.95
CA ILE A 82 0.18 11.97 -32.02
C ILE A 82 -1.02 11.28 -31.40
N ALA A 83 -2.22 11.72 -31.78
CA ALA A 83 -3.46 11.20 -31.23
C ALA A 83 -3.48 11.40 -29.67
N ASN A 84 -3.76 10.39 -28.85
CA ASN A 84 -3.72 10.47 -27.37
C ASN A 84 -2.36 10.15 -26.76
N SER A 85 -1.30 10.05 -27.57
CA SER A 85 0.05 9.75 -27.10
C SER A 85 0.97 10.95 -27.23
N TYR A 86 1.81 11.13 -26.22
CA TYR A 86 2.89 12.10 -26.16
C TYR A 86 4.18 11.39 -26.51
N THR A 87 4.80 11.75 -27.63
CA THR A 87 6.15 11.30 -27.98
C THR A 87 7.14 12.37 -27.59
N PHE A 88 7.99 12.05 -26.62
CA PHE A 88 8.94 12.97 -26.01
C PHE A 88 10.28 12.98 -26.75
N ASN A 89 10.90 14.16 -26.86
CA ASN A 89 12.18 14.31 -27.55
C ASN A 89 13.31 13.55 -26.81
N PRO A 90 14.24 12.87 -27.51
CA PRO A 90 15.33 12.12 -26.88
C PRO A 90 16.26 12.95 -25.99
N GLU A 91 16.40 14.25 -26.28
CA GLU A 91 17.19 15.22 -25.50
C GLU A 91 16.75 15.33 -24.03
N LEU A 92 15.54 14.86 -23.69
CA LEU A 92 15.08 14.80 -22.30
C LEU A 92 15.97 13.91 -21.42
N LYS A 93 16.70 12.95 -22.00
CA LYS A 93 17.60 12.02 -21.29
C LYS A 93 18.97 12.61 -20.93
N ASP A 94 19.27 13.84 -21.33
CA ASP A 94 20.55 14.47 -21.00
C ASP A 94 20.79 14.50 -19.47
N ASN A 95 22.00 14.14 -19.06
CA ASN A 95 22.47 13.98 -17.67
C ASN A 95 21.87 12.80 -16.87
N PHE A 96 21.02 11.96 -17.46
CA PHE A 96 20.40 10.85 -16.73
C PHE A 96 21.37 9.71 -16.38
N ASP A 97 22.27 9.32 -17.27
CA ASP A 97 23.24 8.23 -17.00
C ASP A 97 24.10 8.51 -15.75
N LYS A 98 24.31 9.80 -15.44
CA LYS A 98 25.00 10.23 -14.23
C LYS A 98 24.10 10.06 -12.99
N ILE A 99 22.85 10.50 -13.10
CA ILE A 99 21.82 10.37 -12.06
C ILE A 99 21.53 8.90 -11.72
N GLU A 100 21.45 8.02 -12.72
CA GLU A 100 21.20 6.59 -12.54
C GLU A 100 22.34 5.92 -11.76
N LYS A 101 23.60 6.21 -12.12
CA LYS A 101 24.77 5.69 -11.39
C LYS A 101 24.84 6.18 -9.95
N GLU A 102 24.53 7.46 -9.71
CA GLU A 102 24.47 8.03 -8.36
C GLU A 102 23.35 7.37 -7.54
N LEU A 103 22.20 7.08 -8.16
CA LEU A 103 21.08 6.39 -7.53
C LEU A 103 21.43 4.96 -7.12
N ASP A 104 22.05 4.18 -8.01
CA ASP A 104 22.41 2.78 -7.73
C ASP A 104 23.35 2.68 -6.53
N GLN A 105 24.34 3.58 -6.45
CA GLN A 105 25.26 3.66 -5.31
C GLN A 105 24.53 4.00 -4.00
N VAL A 106 23.62 4.97 -4.02
CA VAL A 106 22.85 5.36 -2.83
C VAL A 106 21.88 4.25 -2.41
N ASN A 107 21.27 3.55 -3.37
CA ASN A 107 20.39 2.41 -3.10
C ASN A 107 21.16 1.25 -2.44
N GLU A 108 22.32 0.89 -2.98
CA GLU A 108 23.15 -0.18 -2.43
C GLU A 108 23.57 0.11 -0.98
N LEU A 109 23.99 1.35 -0.69
CA LEU A 109 24.34 1.77 0.67
C LEU A 109 23.13 1.69 1.63
N ASN A 110 21.95 2.11 1.18
CA ASN A 110 20.73 2.08 1.99
C ASN A 110 20.22 0.66 2.24
N ASP A 111 20.27 -0.20 1.24
CA ASP A 111 19.85 -1.60 1.34
C ASP A 111 20.78 -2.39 2.26
N ASN A 112 22.08 -2.10 2.22
CA ASN A 112 23.05 -2.65 3.17
C ASN A 112 22.73 -2.22 4.60
N LEU A 113 22.47 -0.94 4.84
CA LEU A 113 22.12 -0.42 6.16
C LEU A 113 20.86 -1.10 6.74
N ILE A 114 19.80 -1.22 5.95
CA ILE A 114 18.56 -1.88 6.37
C ILE A 114 18.76 -3.38 6.59
N SER A 115 19.56 -4.01 5.76
CA SER A 115 19.89 -5.43 5.94
C SER A 115 20.67 -5.67 7.24
N GLU A 116 21.60 -4.78 7.60
CA GLU A 116 22.28 -4.81 8.89
C GLU A 116 21.31 -4.61 10.06
N LEU A 117 20.38 -3.65 9.95
CA LEU A 117 19.35 -3.43 10.96
C LEU A 117 18.46 -4.67 11.17
N TYR A 118 18.04 -5.32 10.08
CA TYR A 118 17.25 -6.56 10.16
C TYR A 118 18.04 -7.68 10.84
N LYS A 119 19.33 -7.85 10.51
CA LYS A 119 20.19 -8.84 11.17
C LYS A 119 20.31 -8.55 12.67
N TYR A 120 20.60 -7.30 13.04
CA TYR A 120 20.72 -6.89 14.44
C TYR A 120 19.45 -7.19 15.25
N ILE A 121 18.26 -6.85 14.72
CA ILE A 121 16.98 -7.10 15.40
C ILE A 121 16.69 -8.60 15.48
N ALA A 122 16.98 -9.36 14.42
CA ALA A 122 16.78 -10.81 14.39
C ALA A 122 17.64 -11.53 15.46
N GLU A 123 18.91 -11.12 15.58
CA GLU A 123 19.85 -11.64 16.59
C GLU A 123 19.39 -11.31 18.02
N LYS A 124 18.93 -10.08 18.27
CA LYS A 124 18.48 -9.67 19.61
C LYS A 124 17.16 -10.32 20.04
N LYS A 125 16.22 -10.53 19.11
CA LYS A 125 14.96 -11.21 19.42
C LYS A 125 15.06 -12.74 19.34
N GLY A 126 16.11 -13.29 18.70
CA GLY A 126 16.26 -14.74 18.49
C GLY A 126 15.23 -15.33 17.53
N VAL A 127 14.70 -14.53 16.60
CA VAL A 127 13.60 -14.92 15.67
C VAL A 127 13.94 -14.51 14.25
N VAL A 128 13.57 -15.34 13.27
CA VAL A 128 13.62 -14.99 11.84
C VAL A 128 12.50 -14.01 11.52
N LEU A 129 12.84 -12.83 11.01
CA LEU A 129 11.88 -11.78 10.70
C LEU A 129 11.02 -12.14 9.46
N SER A 130 9.70 -12.08 9.64
CA SER A 130 8.73 -12.19 8.53
C SER A 130 8.72 -10.94 7.64
N SER A 131 8.13 -11.03 6.44
CA SER A 131 7.95 -9.88 5.52
C SER A 131 7.16 -8.74 6.16
N VAL A 132 6.09 -9.07 6.90
CA VAL A 132 5.28 -8.10 7.65
C VAL A 132 6.10 -7.39 8.73
N GLN A 133 6.92 -8.13 9.48
CA GLN A 133 7.80 -7.54 10.50
C GLN A 133 8.88 -6.65 9.89
N LYS A 134 9.48 -7.05 8.75
CA LYS A 134 10.44 -6.20 8.03
C LYS A 134 9.79 -4.89 7.58
N GLY A 135 8.57 -4.95 7.04
CA GLY A 135 7.80 -3.74 6.69
C GLY A 135 7.55 -2.82 7.89
N LYS A 136 7.18 -3.39 9.04
CA LYS A 136 6.98 -2.63 10.29
C LYS A 136 8.27 -2.06 10.86
N ILE A 137 9.39 -2.78 10.77
CA ILE A 137 10.72 -2.29 11.15
C ILE A 137 11.11 -1.12 10.24
N PHE A 138 10.88 -1.22 8.94
CA PHE A 138 11.15 -0.13 7.99
C PHE A 138 10.32 1.13 8.31
N GLU A 139 9.04 0.95 8.60
CA GLU A 139 8.15 2.04 9.03
C GLU A 139 8.65 2.70 10.33
N ASN A 140 8.92 1.90 11.37
CA ASN A 140 9.45 2.39 12.64
C ASN A 140 10.83 3.04 12.49
N PHE A 141 11.68 2.54 11.58
CA PHE A 141 12.98 3.14 11.28
C PHE A 141 12.78 4.50 10.60
N SER A 142 11.86 4.59 9.64
CA SER A 142 11.48 5.86 9.00
C SER A 142 10.96 6.86 10.04
N HIS A 143 10.14 6.42 11.00
CA HIS A 143 9.71 7.26 12.12
C HIS A 143 10.87 7.69 13.01
N PHE A 144 11.76 6.76 13.37
CA PHE A 144 12.92 7.03 14.20
C PHE A 144 13.81 8.11 13.58
N THR A 145 14.12 8.02 12.27
CA THR A 145 14.96 9.02 11.58
C THR A 145 14.38 10.43 11.59
N MET A 146 13.07 10.56 11.74
CA MET A 146 12.37 11.85 11.82
C MET A 146 12.13 12.36 13.24
N ASP A 147 12.68 11.68 14.24
CA ASP A 147 12.43 11.91 15.67
C ASP A 147 10.96 11.64 16.09
N ASN A 148 10.29 10.69 15.42
CA ASN A 148 8.87 10.35 15.62
C ASN A 148 8.64 9.04 16.39
N GLY A 149 9.66 8.20 16.54
CA GLY A 149 9.48 6.79 16.88
C GLY A 149 9.52 6.44 18.37
N TYR A 150 9.56 7.38 19.32
CA TYR A 150 9.90 7.05 20.73
C TYR A 150 8.98 6.01 21.43
N SER A 151 7.81 5.71 20.87
CA SER A 151 6.85 4.71 21.38
C SER A 151 6.63 3.48 20.48
N ASP A 152 7.33 3.35 19.35
CA ASP A 152 7.07 2.24 18.42
C ASP A 152 7.75 0.93 18.87
N GLU A 153 7.16 -0.21 18.51
CA GLU A 153 7.56 -1.56 18.96
C GLU A 153 9.07 -1.88 18.82
N TYR A 154 9.73 -1.30 17.81
CA TYR A 154 11.13 -1.58 17.49
C TYR A 154 12.09 -0.43 17.81
N SER A 155 11.60 0.67 18.38
CA SER A 155 12.37 1.91 18.48
C SER A 155 13.54 1.84 19.43
N GLU A 156 13.42 1.10 20.53
CA GLU A 156 14.54 0.84 21.44
C GLU A 156 15.67 0.07 20.73
N LEU A 157 15.31 -0.95 19.94
CA LEU A 157 16.28 -1.76 19.19
C LEU A 157 16.92 -0.97 18.05
N ILE A 158 16.15 -0.13 17.36
CA ILE A 158 16.65 0.78 16.33
C ILE A 158 17.62 1.80 16.96
N GLY A 159 17.26 2.39 18.10
CA GLY A 159 18.13 3.31 18.83
C GLY A 159 19.44 2.64 19.27
N ALA A 160 19.36 1.41 19.81
CA ALA A 160 20.54 0.64 20.19
C ALA A 160 21.45 0.32 18.99
N PHE A 161 20.87 -0.01 17.83
CA PHE A 161 21.61 -0.21 16.59
C PHE A 161 22.35 1.07 16.15
N VAL A 162 21.66 2.22 16.10
CA VAL A 162 22.26 3.50 15.71
C VAL A 162 23.39 3.91 16.66
N VAL A 163 23.20 3.72 17.98
CA VAL A 163 24.25 3.98 18.97
C VAL A 163 25.45 3.04 18.77
N SER A 164 25.21 1.76 18.48
CA SER A 164 26.29 0.78 18.26
C SER A 164 27.18 1.12 17.04
N LYS A 165 26.64 1.87 16.08
CA LYS A 165 27.33 2.33 14.87
C LYS A 165 27.70 3.82 14.91
N GLY A 166 27.52 4.50 16.05
CA GLY A 166 27.67 5.95 16.16
C GLY A 166 29.09 6.51 15.96
N HIS A 167 30.11 5.65 15.91
CA HIS A 167 31.49 6.04 15.61
C HIS A 167 31.86 5.92 14.11
N ASP A 168 30.98 5.31 13.32
CA ASP A 168 31.18 5.12 11.88
C ASP A 168 30.68 6.36 11.13
N THR A 169 31.62 7.11 10.55
CA THR A 169 31.33 8.36 9.83
C THR A 169 30.54 8.11 8.55
N ASP A 170 30.77 6.99 7.87
CA ASP A 170 30.12 6.67 6.61
C ASP A 170 28.67 6.24 6.87
N PHE A 171 28.46 5.46 7.94
CA PHE A 171 27.13 5.14 8.44
C PHE A 171 26.33 6.41 8.79
N LEU A 172 26.93 7.35 9.53
CA LEU A 172 26.26 8.60 9.90
C LEU A 172 25.94 9.48 8.69
N CYS A 173 26.85 9.54 7.71
CA CYS A 173 26.61 10.25 6.46
C CYS A 173 25.43 9.64 5.70
N ASN A 174 25.38 8.31 5.58
CA ASN A 174 24.29 7.61 4.93
C ASN A 174 22.95 7.79 5.66
N LEU A 175 22.95 7.68 7.00
CA LEU A 175 21.76 7.89 7.82
C LEU A 175 21.20 9.30 7.67
N ASN A 176 22.06 10.32 7.58
CA ASN A 176 21.64 11.70 7.33
C ASN A 176 21.07 11.86 5.91
N SER A 177 21.65 11.19 4.91
CA SER A 177 21.14 11.18 3.54
C SER A 177 19.74 10.56 3.46
N ILE A 178 19.52 9.44 4.15
CA ILE A 178 18.20 8.79 4.29
C ILE A 178 17.21 9.74 4.96
N ARG A 179 17.59 10.35 6.08
CA ARG A 179 16.76 11.31 6.82
C ARG A 179 16.30 12.45 5.92
N GLU A 180 17.21 13.03 5.16
CA GLU A 180 16.90 14.10 4.20
C GLU A 180 15.93 13.62 3.11
N GLY A 181 16.15 12.44 2.54
CA GLY A 181 15.25 11.86 1.55
C GLY A 181 13.83 11.65 2.07
N ILE A 182 13.69 11.15 3.30
CA ILE A 182 12.39 10.97 3.96
C ILE A 182 11.70 12.32 4.19
N ILE A 183 12.41 13.34 4.69
CA ILE A 183 11.87 14.69 4.91
C ILE A 183 11.37 15.28 3.57
N LEU A 184 12.17 15.17 2.51
CA LEU A 184 11.80 15.61 1.16
C LEU A 184 10.54 14.93 0.65
N TYR A 185 10.54 13.60 0.67
CA TYR A 185 9.44 12.78 0.17
C TYR A 185 8.13 13.09 0.91
N GLN A 186 8.19 13.19 2.24
CA GLN A 186 7.01 13.52 3.04
C GLN A 186 6.58 14.97 2.84
N GLY A 187 7.52 15.91 2.69
CA GLY A 187 7.21 17.32 2.47
C GLY A 187 6.44 17.58 1.17
N ILE A 188 6.81 16.90 0.08
CA ILE A 188 6.12 17.01 -1.22
C ILE A 188 4.81 16.21 -1.26
N SER A 189 4.77 15.08 -0.54
CA SER A 189 3.56 14.24 -0.43
C SER A 189 2.52 14.86 0.51
N TYR A 190 2.90 15.82 1.35
CA TYR A 190 2.04 16.36 2.38
C TYR A 190 0.90 17.21 1.80
N THR A 191 -0.31 16.77 2.13
CA THR A 191 -1.56 17.52 1.99
C THR A 191 -2.02 17.93 3.39
N ALA A 192 -2.21 19.23 3.64
CA ALA A 192 -2.74 19.70 4.92
C ALA A 192 -4.21 19.29 5.09
N ASP A 193 -4.65 19.11 6.34
CA ASP A 193 -6.06 18.79 6.63
C ASP A 193 -6.96 19.95 6.14
N LEU A 194 -8.19 19.63 5.73
CA LEU A 194 -9.08 20.56 5.00
C LEU A 194 -9.51 21.80 5.81
N ASN A 195 -9.47 21.74 7.14
CA ASN A 195 -9.70 22.91 8.01
C ASN A 195 -8.57 23.95 7.93
N GLU A 196 -7.42 23.51 7.40
CA GLU A 196 -6.13 24.19 7.34
C GLU A 196 -5.70 24.46 5.88
N LEU A 197 -6.57 24.26 4.88
CA LEU A 197 -6.25 24.46 3.46
C LEU A 197 -6.50 25.90 2.98
N GLY A 198 -5.91 26.24 1.83
CA GLY A 198 -6.35 27.38 1.03
C GLY A 198 -7.83 27.23 0.70
N LYS A 199 -8.68 28.00 1.39
CA LYS A 199 -10.12 27.83 1.30
C LYS A 199 -10.60 28.24 -0.09
N TRP A 200 -11.34 27.36 -0.74
CA TRP A 200 -12.25 27.77 -1.79
C TRP A 200 -13.40 28.51 -1.11
N ASP A 201 -13.42 29.83 -1.24
CA ASP A 201 -14.26 30.75 -0.47
C ASP A 201 -15.52 31.19 -1.24
N THR A 202 -15.54 30.99 -2.55
CA THR A 202 -16.63 31.36 -3.45
C THR A 202 -17.59 30.19 -3.70
N ASP A 203 -18.82 30.54 -4.06
CA ASP A 203 -19.80 29.56 -4.49
C ASP A 203 -19.65 29.30 -5.99
N LEU A 204 -19.64 28.03 -6.40
CA LEU A 204 -19.53 27.61 -7.80
C LEU A 204 -20.54 26.50 -8.11
N ASP A 205 -21.43 26.77 -9.05
CA ASP A 205 -22.36 25.81 -9.65
C ASP A 205 -21.75 25.25 -10.94
N ILE A 206 -21.54 23.93 -10.99
CA ILE A 206 -21.04 23.23 -12.19
C ILE A 206 -22.19 22.49 -12.84
N PHE A 207 -22.54 22.87 -14.06
CA PHE A 207 -23.58 22.24 -14.87
C PHE A 207 -22.95 21.16 -15.77
N LEU A 208 -23.32 19.90 -15.53
CA LEU A 208 -22.77 18.74 -16.20
C LEU A 208 -23.50 18.45 -17.51
N ALA A 209 -22.73 18.33 -18.59
CA ALA A 209 -23.21 17.75 -19.84
C ALA A 209 -23.57 16.25 -19.68
N PRO A 210 -24.40 15.67 -20.58
CA PRO A 210 -24.83 14.27 -20.47
C PRO A 210 -23.69 13.26 -20.35
N GLU A 211 -22.56 13.51 -21.02
CA GLU A 211 -21.39 12.61 -21.00
C GLU A 211 -20.87 12.42 -19.57
N HIS A 212 -20.76 13.50 -18.80
CA HIS A 212 -20.29 13.44 -17.41
C HIS A 212 -21.29 12.75 -16.47
N LEU A 213 -22.59 12.81 -16.76
CA LEU A 213 -23.59 12.04 -16.02
C LEU A 213 -23.39 10.52 -16.22
N PHE A 214 -23.07 10.10 -17.45
CA PHE A 214 -22.70 8.71 -17.73
C PHE A 214 -21.34 8.33 -17.15
N HIS A 215 -20.38 9.26 -17.05
CA HIS A 215 -19.09 9.03 -16.39
C HIS A 215 -19.29 8.77 -14.90
N ALA A 216 -20.09 9.61 -14.22
CA ALA A 216 -20.36 9.49 -12.79
C ALA A 216 -20.90 8.11 -12.38
N VAL A 217 -21.80 7.56 -13.19
CA VAL A 217 -22.43 6.24 -12.98
C VAL A 217 -21.58 5.08 -13.54
N GLY A 218 -20.54 5.38 -14.31
CA GLY A 218 -19.63 4.39 -14.93
C GLY A 218 -20.16 3.72 -16.19
N TYR A 219 -21.17 4.30 -16.86
CA TYR A 219 -21.74 3.73 -18.08
C TYR A 219 -20.87 3.97 -19.32
N ASN A 220 -20.03 5.00 -19.34
CA ASN A 220 -19.08 5.20 -20.44
C ASN A 220 -17.79 4.36 -20.31
N GLY A 221 -17.56 3.73 -19.15
CA GLY A 221 -16.34 2.97 -18.85
C GLY A 221 -15.78 3.26 -17.46
N LEU A 222 -14.87 2.39 -17.00
CA LEU A 222 -14.19 2.52 -15.71
C LEU A 222 -13.17 3.67 -15.70
N LEU A 223 -12.44 3.89 -16.80
CA LEU A 223 -11.49 5.00 -16.91
C LEU A 223 -12.22 6.34 -16.76
N PHE A 224 -13.31 6.52 -17.50
CA PHE A 224 -14.11 7.74 -17.43
C PHE A 224 -14.76 7.94 -16.05
N GLN A 225 -15.12 6.85 -15.38
CA GLN A 225 -15.59 6.92 -14.00
C GLN A 225 -14.48 7.38 -13.04
N GLU A 226 -13.26 6.86 -13.18
CA GLU A 226 -12.12 7.29 -12.37
C GLU A 226 -11.85 8.79 -12.54
N ILE A 227 -11.82 9.28 -13.78
CA ILE A 227 -11.63 10.72 -14.08
C ILE A 227 -12.73 11.57 -13.40
N PHE A 228 -13.98 11.12 -13.45
CA PHE A 228 -15.06 11.84 -12.76
C PHE A 228 -14.93 11.77 -11.23
N MET A 229 -14.49 10.63 -10.69
CA MET A 229 -14.29 10.46 -9.25
C MET A 229 -13.10 11.28 -8.73
N ASP A 230 -12.07 11.50 -9.56
CA ASP A 230 -10.99 12.44 -9.26
C ASP A 230 -11.56 13.85 -9.03
N LEU A 231 -12.41 14.36 -9.94
CA LEU A 231 -13.12 15.63 -9.75
C LEU A 231 -13.99 15.62 -8.48
N PHE A 232 -14.81 14.57 -8.31
CA PHE A 232 -15.75 14.47 -7.19
C PHE A 232 -15.03 14.45 -5.84
N SER A 233 -13.86 13.80 -5.77
CA SER A 233 -13.03 13.77 -4.56
C SER A 233 -12.57 15.18 -4.16
N LEU A 234 -12.13 16.00 -5.12
CA LEU A 234 -11.72 17.38 -4.89
C LEU A 234 -12.90 18.26 -4.47
N ILE A 235 -14.09 18.05 -5.04
CA ILE A 235 -15.32 18.76 -4.65
C ILE A 235 -15.72 18.39 -3.22
N ARG A 236 -15.64 17.11 -2.86
CA ARG A 236 -15.93 16.65 -1.52
C ARG A 236 -14.96 17.27 -0.52
N ASP A 237 -13.69 17.32 -0.88
CA ASP A 237 -12.64 17.95 -0.09
C ASP A 237 -12.94 19.45 0.14
N ILE A 238 -13.31 20.21 -0.91
CA ILE A 238 -13.74 21.61 -0.79
C ILE A 238 -14.94 21.75 0.16
N ASN A 239 -15.93 20.87 0.03
CA ASN A 239 -17.18 20.97 0.78
C ASN A 239 -17.07 20.46 2.22
N GLN A 240 -16.12 19.58 2.54
CA GLN A 240 -15.87 19.05 3.89
C GLN A 240 -15.32 20.12 4.86
N GLY A 241 -14.64 21.15 4.35
CA GLY A 241 -14.16 22.29 5.15
C GLY A 241 -15.27 23.22 5.68
N ASN A 242 -16.53 22.95 5.33
CA ASN A 242 -17.71 23.71 5.76
C ASN A 242 -18.57 22.83 6.69
N LYS A 243 -19.10 23.39 7.79
CA LYS A 243 -19.80 22.62 8.84
C LYS A 243 -20.87 21.68 8.24
N PRO A 244 -21.00 20.43 8.73
CA PRO A 244 -21.93 19.46 8.20
C PRO A 244 -23.36 19.80 8.64
N THR A 245 -24.08 20.58 7.84
CA THR A 245 -25.54 20.69 7.92
C THR A 245 -26.15 20.15 6.63
N SER A 246 -27.17 19.32 6.76
CA SER A 246 -27.63 18.35 5.74
C SER A 246 -28.33 18.94 4.51
N LYS A 247 -28.09 20.21 4.15
CA LYS A 247 -28.77 20.90 3.04
C LYS A 247 -27.77 21.27 1.95
N ASN A 248 -28.14 21.02 0.69
CA ASN A 248 -27.32 21.34 -0.50
C ASN A 248 -26.96 22.85 -0.60
N ARG A 249 -27.63 23.71 0.17
CA ARG A 249 -27.42 25.18 0.21
C ARG A 249 -26.14 25.63 0.91
N ASP A 250 -25.54 24.80 1.76
CA ASP A 250 -24.33 25.17 2.52
C ASP A 250 -23.03 24.70 1.84
N LYS A 251 -23.14 24.01 0.69
CA LYS A 251 -22.00 23.56 -0.11
C LYS A 251 -21.46 24.71 -0.98
N LYS A 252 -20.13 24.82 -1.04
CA LYS A 252 -19.43 25.81 -1.87
C LYS A 252 -19.43 25.43 -3.34
N VAL A 253 -19.12 24.17 -3.64
CA VAL A 253 -19.17 23.66 -5.01
C VAL A 253 -20.33 22.69 -5.15
N ARG A 254 -21.20 22.93 -6.14
CA ARG A 254 -22.41 22.14 -6.37
C ARG A 254 -22.44 21.61 -7.79
N LEU A 255 -22.98 20.41 -7.96
CA LEU A 255 -23.09 19.73 -9.24
C LEU A 255 -24.56 19.68 -9.66
N PHE A 256 -24.86 20.18 -10.85
CA PHE A 256 -26.20 20.19 -11.40
C PHE A 256 -26.22 19.68 -12.83
N TYR A 257 -27.39 19.33 -13.33
CA TYR A 257 -27.64 19.15 -14.76
C TYR A 257 -28.93 19.86 -15.17
N LEU A 258 -28.99 20.27 -16.43
CA LEU A 258 -30.13 20.98 -16.99
C LEU A 258 -31.16 19.99 -17.57
N PRO A 259 -32.44 20.40 -17.74
CA PRO A 259 -33.47 19.56 -18.35
C PRO A 259 -33.09 19.02 -19.74
N GLU A 260 -32.31 19.77 -20.52
CA GLU A 260 -31.78 19.32 -21.81
C GLU A 260 -30.98 18.01 -21.68
N ALA A 261 -30.19 17.89 -20.61
CA ALA A 261 -29.43 16.68 -20.34
C ALA A 261 -30.33 15.52 -19.91
N SER A 262 -31.37 15.79 -19.11
CA SER A 262 -32.32 14.76 -18.69
C SER A 262 -33.13 14.21 -19.86
N ILE A 263 -33.56 15.07 -20.79
CA ILE A 263 -34.21 14.69 -22.05
C ILE A 263 -33.28 13.81 -22.89
N TYR A 264 -32.01 14.20 -23.06
CA TYR A 264 -31.04 13.40 -23.80
C TYR A 264 -30.83 12.01 -23.18
N VAL A 265 -30.61 11.95 -21.87
CA VAL A 265 -30.43 10.70 -21.13
C VAL A 265 -31.66 9.79 -21.27
N ASN A 266 -32.86 10.35 -21.10
CA ASN A 266 -34.11 9.60 -21.24
C ASN A 266 -34.29 9.05 -22.66
N SER A 267 -33.95 9.84 -23.68
CA SER A 267 -33.94 9.38 -25.08
C SER A 267 -32.95 8.23 -25.31
N MET A 268 -31.77 8.27 -24.68
CA MET A 268 -30.79 7.18 -24.73
C MET A 268 -31.33 5.90 -24.09
N PHE A 269 -31.94 5.96 -22.91
CA PHE A 269 -32.57 4.78 -22.30
C PHE A 269 -33.73 4.24 -23.14
N HIS A 270 -34.54 5.11 -23.74
CA HIS A 270 -35.61 4.67 -24.63
C HIS A 270 -35.07 3.95 -25.88
N LYS A 271 -33.98 4.44 -26.46
CA LYS A 271 -33.28 3.74 -27.55
C LYS A 271 -32.74 2.38 -27.09
N ALA A 272 -32.19 2.29 -25.88
CA ALA A 272 -31.75 1.02 -25.30
C ALA A 272 -32.89 0.01 -25.15
N GLU A 273 -34.09 0.46 -24.74
CA GLU A 273 -35.30 -0.38 -24.70
C GLU A 273 -35.65 -0.94 -26.09
N GLN A 274 -35.56 -0.10 -27.12
CA GLN A 274 -35.83 -0.50 -28.51
C GLN A 274 -34.78 -1.49 -29.04
N ILE A 275 -33.52 -1.34 -28.65
CA ILE A 275 -32.43 -2.28 -29.01
C ILE A 275 -32.67 -3.64 -28.35
N VAL A 276 -32.96 -3.67 -27.04
CA VAL A 276 -33.25 -4.94 -26.32
C VAL A 276 -34.51 -5.61 -26.85
N ALA A 277 -35.50 -4.83 -27.30
CA ALA A 277 -36.70 -5.34 -27.95
C ALA A 277 -36.48 -5.82 -29.40
N GLY A 278 -35.25 -5.75 -29.93
CA GLY A 278 -34.91 -6.18 -31.29
C GLY A 278 -35.40 -5.25 -32.41
N LYS A 279 -35.83 -4.02 -32.08
CA LYS A 279 -36.37 -3.05 -33.05
C LYS A 279 -35.30 -2.21 -33.75
N ILE A 280 -34.17 -1.98 -33.06
CA ILE A 280 -33.05 -1.17 -33.55
C ILE A 280 -31.75 -1.96 -33.35
N ALA A 281 -30.84 -1.89 -34.31
CA ALA A 281 -29.51 -2.46 -34.16
C ALA A 281 -28.66 -1.63 -33.18
N LEU A 282 -27.93 -2.30 -32.29
CA LEU A 282 -26.96 -1.64 -31.42
C LEU A 282 -25.86 -1.01 -32.27
N ASP A 283 -25.64 0.29 -32.06
CA ASP A 283 -24.47 0.98 -32.56
C ASP A 283 -23.32 0.79 -31.55
N PRO A 284 -22.28 -0.01 -31.89
CA PRO A 284 -21.15 -0.24 -30.99
C PRO A 284 -20.30 1.01 -30.78
N SER A 285 -20.55 2.10 -31.52
CA SER A 285 -19.82 3.34 -31.37
C SER A 285 -20.22 4.18 -30.14
N LYS A 286 -21.15 3.67 -29.31
CA LYS A 286 -21.66 4.40 -28.13
C LYS A 286 -21.45 3.57 -26.86
N ASN A 287 -20.34 3.80 -26.16
CA ASN A 287 -19.96 3.05 -24.95
C ASN A 287 -21.09 2.97 -23.91
N ALA A 288 -21.73 4.10 -23.59
CA ALA A 288 -22.90 4.12 -22.69
C ALA A 288 -24.01 3.19 -23.16
N MET A 289 -24.32 3.16 -24.45
CA MET A 289 -25.39 2.33 -25.00
C MET A 289 -25.04 0.85 -24.90
N GLU A 290 -23.81 0.48 -25.28
CA GLU A 290 -23.31 -0.88 -25.12
C GLU A 290 -23.41 -1.34 -23.66
N HIS A 291 -22.96 -0.52 -22.70
CA HIS A 291 -22.99 -0.84 -21.29
C HIS A 291 -24.42 -0.96 -20.72
N ILE A 292 -25.34 -0.12 -21.17
CA ILE A 292 -26.76 -0.19 -20.78
C ILE A 292 -27.37 -1.51 -21.31
N VAL A 293 -27.07 -1.90 -22.54
CA VAL A 293 -27.70 -3.06 -23.20
C VAL A 293 -27.05 -4.40 -22.83
N ARG A 294 -25.72 -4.46 -22.63
CA ARG A 294 -24.91 -5.71 -22.51
C ARG A 294 -25.49 -6.75 -21.55
N ASP A 295 -25.96 -6.31 -20.38
CA ASP A 295 -26.48 -7.17 -19.31
C ASP A 295 -28.01 -7.12 -19.16
N ALA A 296 -28.71 -6.49 -20.10
CA ALA A 296 -30.17 -6.37 -20.08
C ALA A 296 -30.83 -7.50 -20.89
N ARG A 297 -31.56 -8.39 -20.22
CA ARG A 297 -32.29 -9.50 -20.87
C ARG A 297 -33.69 -9.11 -21.29
N SER A 298 -34.23 -8.03 -20.73
CA SER A 298 -35.58 -7.55 -20.92
C SER A 298 -35.64 -6.02 -20.90
N VAL A 299 -36.71 -5.45 -21.48
CA VAL A 299 -36.98 -4.01 -21.42
C VAL A 299 -37.08 -3.53 -19.96
N SER A 300 -37.61 -4.35 -19.05
CA SER A 300 -37.64 -4.05 -17.61
C SER A 300 -36.24 -3.92 -16.98
N ASP A 301 -35.24 -4.64 -17.47
CA ASP A 301 -33.86 -4.50 -16.98
C ASP A 301 -33.26 -3.14 -17.37
N VAL A 302 -33.56 -2.66 -18.58
CA VAL A 302 -33.18 -1.31 -19.02
C VAL A 302 -33.84 -0.25 -18.14
N LYS A 303 -35.13 -0.43 -17.83
CA LYS A 303 -35.86 0.48 -16.93
C LYS A 303 -35.26 0.49 -15.52
N ARG A 304 -34.87 -0.67 -14.98
CA ARG A 304 -34.15 -0.77 -13.70
C ARG A 304 -32.82 -0.03 -13.74
N LYS A 305 -32.05 -0.15 -14.84
CA LYS A 305 -30.80 0.62 -15.03
C LYS A 305 -31.05 2.13 -15.08
N GLN A 306 -32.12 2.59 -15.73
CA GLN A 306 -32.52 3.99 -15.72
C GLN A 306 -32.84 4.51 -14.32
N VAL A 307 -33.61 3.75 -13.53
CA VAL A 307 -33.92 4.11 -12.13
C VAL A 307 -32.63 4.16 -11.29
N ASN A 308 -31.74 3.18 -11.46
CA ASN A 308 -30.46 3.13 -10.77
C ASN A 308 -29.57 4.33 -11.14
N PHE A 309 -29.52 4.71 -12.42
CA PHE A 309 -28.77 5.86 -12.92
C PHE A 309 -29.13 7.14 -12.15
N TYR A 310 -30.43 7.50 -12.09
CA TYR A 310 -30.86 8.70 -11.35
C TYR A 310 -30.69 8.56 -9.83
N THR A 311 -30.79 7.34 -9.29
CA THR A 311 -30.55 7.09 -7.86
C THR A 311 -29.09 7.31 -7.48
N GLN A 312 -28.15 6.89 -8.34
CA GLN A 312 -26.73 7.13 -8.15
C GLN A 312 -26.37 8.62 -8.27
N LEU A 313 -26.92 9.33 -9.26
CA LEU A 313 -26.72 10.78 -9.38
C LEU A 313 -27.16 11.52 -8.11
N LYS A 314 -28.34 11.19 -7.57
CA LYS A 314 -28.82 11.73 -6.29
C LYS A 314 -27.89 11.40 -5.12
N THR A 315 -27.34 10.19 -5.07
CA THR A 315 -26.39 9.76 -4.03
C THR A 315 -25.09 10.57 -4.08
N LEU A 316 -24.65 10.96 -5.28
CA LEU A 316 -23.52 11.86 -5.49
C LEU A 316 -23.88 13.34 -5.24
N GLY A 317 -25.15 13.65 -4.94
CA GLY A 317 -25.63 15.02 -4.75
C GLY A 317 -25.70 15.83 -6.04
N ILE A 318 -25.83 15.15 -7.18
CA ILE A 318 -26.03 15.73 -8.51
C ILE A 318 -27.54 15.87 -8.75
N GLU A 319 -28.02 17.09 -8.89
CA GLU A 319 -29.46 17.40 -8.96
C GLU A 319 -29.85 18.05 -10.29
N GLU A 320 -31.07 17.82 -10.75
CA GLU A 320 -31.65 18.55 -11.88
C GLU A 320 -32.06 19.94 -11.42
N ILE A 321 -31.65 20.96 -12.16
CA ILE A 321 -32.13 22.33 -11.96
C ILE A 321 -32.61 22.87 -13.30
N ASP A 322 -33.87 23.30 -13.30
CA ASP A 322 -34.39 24.14 -14.36
C ASP A 322 -34.05 25.61 -14.09
N ILE A 323 -33.59 26.30 -15.14
CA ILE A 323 -33.25 27.71 -15.09
C ILE A 323 -34.35 28.43 -15.87
N ASP A 324 -35.09 29.31 -15.19
CA ASP A 324 -36.12 30.17 -15.77
C ASP A 324 -35.51 31.27 -16.65
N PHE A 325 -34.88 30.84 -17.74
CA PHE A 325 -34.26 31.69 -18.73
C PHE A 325 -35.10 31.68 -20.01
N ASP A 326 -35.79 32.78 -20.22
CA ASP A 326 -36.49 33.10 -21.45
C ASP A 326 -35.67 34.14 -22.24
N ALA A 327 -35.15 33.75 -23.41
CA ALA A 327 -34.32 34.63 -24.26
C ALA A 327 -35.07 35.90 -24.72
N THR A 328 -36.40 35.87 -24.78
CA THR A 328 -37.21 37.05 -25.15
C THR A 328 -37.34 38.04 -24.00
N LYS A 329 -37.41 37.55 -22.75
CA LYS A 329 -37.50 38.38 -21.55
C LYS A 329 -36.13 38.83 -21.03
N HIS A 330 -35.10 38.03 -21.29
CA HIS A 330 -33.75 38.18 -20.75
C HIS A 330 -32.72 38.46 -21.84
N GLN A 331 -33.08 39.32 -22.80
CA GLN A 331 -32.30 39.57 -24.01
C GLN A 331 -30.83 39.95 -23.74
N MET A 332 -30.56 40.68 -22.65
CA MET A 332 -29.19 41.09 -22.27
C MET A 332 -28.26 39.93 -21.90
N TYR A 333 -28.81 38.75 -21.63
CA TYR A 333 -28.03 37.56 -21.32
C TYR A 333 -28.01 36.54 -22.46
N ASN A 334 -28.83 36.75 -23.49
CA ASN A 334 -28.91 35.86 -24.63
C ASN A 334 -27.61 35.89 -25.44
N VAL A 335 -27.07 34.70 -25.70
CA VAL A 335 -25.85 34.48 -26.48
C VAL A 335 -26.20 33.99 -27.90
N VAL A 336 -27.46 33.61 -28.14
CA VAL A 336 -27.92 33.18 -29.46
C VAL A 336 -28.11 34.38 -30.37
N ASP A 337 -27.24 34.52 -31.38
CA ASP A 337 -27.36 35.47 -32.47
C ASP A 337 -27.23 34.74 -33.83
N GLN A 338 -28.22 34.95 -34.72
CA GLN A 338 -28.23 34.36 -36.05
C GLN A 338 -27.01 34.79 -36.88
N LYS A 339 -26.47 35.98 -36.63
CA LYS A 339 -25.24 36.45 -37.28
C LYS A 339 -24.03 35.61 -36.86
N ILE A 340 -23.89 35.34 -35.56
CA ILE A 340 -22.83 34.47 -35.02
C ILE A 340 -22.93 33.07 -35.64
N ILE A 341 -24.13 32.49 -35.69
CA ILE A 341 -24.37 31.16 -36.29
C ILE A 341 -23.96 31.14 -37.76
N THR A 342 -24.33 32.18 -38.51
CA THR A 342 -23.99 32.31 -39.93
C THR A 342 -22.48 32.41 -40.13
N ASP A 343 -21.80 33.26 -39.36
CA ASP A 343 -20.35 33.46 -39.44
C ASP A 343 -19.59 32.16 -39.10
N LEU A 344 -20.00 31.46 -38.04
CA LEU A 344 -19.43 30.17 -37.64
C LEU A 344 -19.67 29.08 -38.71
N SER A 345 -20.84 29.06 -39.35
CA SER A 345 -21.15 28.12 -40.42
C SER A 345 -20.24 28.32 -41.65
N VAL A 346 -19.93 29.57 -41.98
CA VAL A 346 -19.02 29.93 -43.08
C VAL A 346 -17.59 29.52 -42.74
N GLU A 347 -17.15 29.78 -41.51
CA GLU A 347 -15.84 29.37 -41.02
C GLU A 347 -15.67 27.84 -41.01
N ALA A 348 -16.68 27.10 -40.54
CA ALA A 348 -16.66 25.64 -40.55
C ALA A 348 -16.57 25.08 -41.97
N LYS A 349 -17.34 25.63 -42.92
CA LYS A 349 -17.28 25.25 -44.35
C LYS A 349 -15.90 25.53 -44.95
N LYS A 350 -15.30 26.69 -44.67
CA LYS A 350 -13.95 27.05 -45.11
C LYS A 350 -12.90 26.05 -44.62
N ASN A 351 -13.06 25.58 -43.39
CA ASN A 351 -12.17 24.61 -42.75
C ASN A 351 -12.55 23.15 -43.02
N ARG A 352 -13.51 22.88 -43.92
CA ARG A 352 -14.03 21.54 -44.27
C ARG A 352 -14.54 20.73 -43.06
N ARG A 353 -15.17 21.39 -42.10
CA ARG A 353 -15.73 20.76 -40.90
C ARG A 353 -17.25 20.60 -41.01
N PRO A 354 -17.82 19.49 -40.50
CA PRO A 354 -19.26 19.38 -40.34
C PRO A 354 -19.74 20.45 -39.35
N PHE A 355 -20.84 21.11 -39.67
CA PHE A 355 -21.49 22.11 -38.82
C PHE A 355 -22.95 21.72 -38.65
N ASP A 356 -23.36 21.49 -37.41
CA ASP A 356 -24.73 21.20 -37.04
C ASP A 356 -25.32 22.47 -36.40
N GLU A 357 -26.21 23.13 -37.14
CA GLU A 357 -26.84 24.39 -36.73
C GLU A 357 -27.73 24.19 -35.50
N ASP A 358 -28.51 23.12 -35.45
CA ASP A 358 -29.39 22.80 -34.32
C ASP A 358 -28.58 22.54 -33.04
N PHE A 359 -27.48 21.80 -33.17
CA PHE A 359 -26.55 21.59 -32.06
C PHE A 359 -25.93 22.90 -31.57
N CYS A 360 -25.50 23.77 -32.49
CA CYS A 360 -24.93 25.08 -32.12
C CYS A 360 -25.95 25.95 -31.38
N ILE A 361 -27.19 26.02 -31.87
CA ILE A 361 -28.28 26.75 -31.21
C ILE A 361 -28.51 26.20 -29.79
N ALA A 362 -28.56 24.87 -29.64
CA ALA A 362 -28.73 24.23 -28.34
C ALA A 362 -27.59 24.60 -27.37
N GLN A 363 -26.33 24.59 -27.81
CA GLN A 363 -25.20 24.98 -26.98
C GLN A 363 -25.21 26.47 -26.61
N LEU A 364 -25.52 27.36 -27.55
CA LEU A 364 -25.63 28.79 -27.28
C LEU A 364 -26.78 29.10 -26.30
N SER A 365 -27.88 28.34 -26.35
CA SER A 365 -28.97 28.43 -25.37
C SER A 365 -28.49 28.07 -23.96
N ILE A 366 -27.70 26.99 -23.82
CA ILE A 366 -27.07 26.63 -22.55
C ILE A 366 -26.15 27.77 -22.06
N PHE A 367 -25.34 28.36 -22.95
CA PHE A 367 -24.47 29.49 -22.57
C PHE A 367 -25.28 30.72 -22.14
N GLY A 368 -26.43 30.99 -22.76
CA GLY A 368 -27.39 32.00 -22.31
C GLY A 368 -27.87 31.75 -20.87
N LYS A 369 -28.20 30.50 -20.52
CA LYS A 369 -28.57 30.12 -19.15
C LYS A 369 -27.43 30.33 -18.16
N ILE A 370 -26.20 29.96 -18.52
CA ILE A 370 -25.02 30.20 -17.69
C ILE A 370 -24.78 31.70 -17.50
N ASN A 371 -24.87 32.49 -18.57
CA ASN A 371 -24.68 33.93 -18.53
C ASN A 371 -25.75 34.62 -17.65
N TYR A 372 -26.99 34.17 -17.74
CA TYR A 372 -28.10 34.60 -16.89
C TYR A 372 -27.79 34.34 -15.40
N LYS A 373 -27.34 33.13 -15.08
CA LYS A 373 -26.94 32.75 -13.71
C LYS A 373 -25.75 33.56 -13.19
N ARG A 374 -24.76 33.85 -14.04
CA ARG A 374 -23.64 34.77 -13.77
C ARG A 374 -24.07 36.24 -13.68
N ARG A 375 -25.32 36.57 -14.01
CA ARG A 375 -25.85 37.94 -14.09
C ARG A 375 -25.03 38.83 -15.00
N GLY A 376 -24.46 38.28 -16.08
CA GLY A 376 -23.63 39.01 -17.05
C GLY A 376 -22.21 39.31 -16.58
N LYS A 377 -21.78 38.81 -15.41
CA LYS A 377 -20.42 39.04 -14.87
C LYS A 377 -19.46 37.95 -15.35
N ASN A 378 -19.02 38.06 -16.62
CA ASN A 378 -18.15 37.07 -17.25
C ASN A 378 -16.66 37.38 -17.15
N ASN A 379 -16.30 38.65 -16.97
CA ASN A 379 -14.92 39.11 -16.80
C ASN A 379 -14.43 38.93 -15.34
N LEU A 380 -14.52 37.69 -14.85
CA LEU A 380 -14.03 37.27 -13.54
C LEU A 380 -13.16 36.03 -13.72
N PRO A 381 -12.09 35.84 -12.91
CA PRO A 381 -11.31 34.61 -12.95
C PRO A 381 -12.18 33.41 -12.55
N PHE A 382 -11.77 32.21 -12.96
CA PHE A 382 -12.47 30.95 -12.67
C PHE A 382 -12.81 30.77 -11.18
N GLU A 383 -11.92 31.18 -10.27
CA GLU A 383 -12.15 31.08 -8.82
C GLU A 383 -13.32 31.94 -8.34
N LYS A 384 -13.71 32.96 -9.10
CA LYS A 384 -14.77 33.90 -8.74
C LYS A 384 -15.98 33.78 -9.66
N ILE A 385 -15.93 32.88 -10.64
CA ILE A 385 -17.05 32.64 -11.53
C ILE A 385 -18.08 31.81 -10.77
N SER A 386 -19.34 32.26 -10.77
CA SER A 386 -20.39 31.60 -9.98
C SER A 386 -20.93 30.33 -10.63
N ASP A 387 -20.85 30.24 -11.96
CA ASP A 387 -21.49 29.18 -12.73
C ASP A 387 -20.64 28.79 -13.93
N ILE A 388 -20.56 27.51 -14.26
CA ILE A 388 -19.83 27.02 -15.44
C ILE A 388 -20.47 25.76 -16.02
N TYR A 389 -20.40 25.61 -17.34
CA TYR A 389 -20.79 24.37 -18.01
C TYR A 389 -19.57 23.44 -18.17
N LEU A 390 -19.73 22.17 -17.84
CA LEU A 390 -18.68 21.16 -17.96
C LEU A 390 -19.03 20.22 -19.11
N THR A 391 -18.16 20.14 -20.12
CA THR A 391 -18.39 19.30 -21.30
C THR A 391 -17.08 18.84 -21.93
N GLU A 392 -17.07 17.61 -22.44
CA GLU A 392 -15.98 17.10 -23.29
C GLU A 392 -16.21 17.34 -24.78
N ASN A 393 -17.39 17.81 -25.18
CA ASN A 393 -17.71 18.03 -26.57
C ASN A 393 -16.85 19.16 -27.15
N SER A 394 -16.05 18.85 -28.18
CA SER A 394 -15.05 19.78 -28.72
C SER A 394 -15.69 21.01 -29.37
N VAL A 395 -16.83 20.82 -30.05
CA VAL A 395 -17.59 21.92 -30.67
C VAL A 395 -18.12 22.86 -29.59
N SER A 396 -18.66 22.32 -28.50
CA SER A 396 -19.15 23.12 -27.38
C SER A 396 -18.01 23.91 -26.72
N LYS A 397 -16.83 23.28 -26.55
CA LYS A 397 -15.62 23.95 -26.07
C LYS A 397 -15.15 25.05 -27.04
N TYR A 398 -15.14 24.79 -28.35
CA TYR A 398 -14.82 25.80 -29.37
C TYR A 398 -15.73 27.01 -29.26
N LEU A 399 -17.04 26.79 -29.24
CA LEU A 399 -18.05 27.86 -29.18
C LEU A 399 -17.86 28.69 -27.91
N ALA A 400 -17.65 28.05 -26.75
CA ALA A 400 -17.50 28.75 -25.48
C ALA A 400 -16.27 29.69 -25.42
N HIS A 401 -15.23 29.43 -26.22
CA HIS A 401 -14.01 30.24 -26.27
C HIS A 401 -13.98 31.20 -27.46
N ASN A 402 -14.90 31.07 -28.42
CA ASN A 402 -14.93 31.94 -29.59
C ASN A 402 -15.28 33.38 -29.20
N ASN A 403 -14.49 34.34 -29.66
CA ASN A 403 -14.69 35.77 -29.37
C ASN A 403 -16.03 36.31 -29.90
N ALA A 404 -16.63 35.66 -30.90
CA ALA A 404 -17.98 36.03 -31.37
C ALA A 404 -19.06 35.69 -30.33
N VAL A 405 -18.83 34.68 -29.48
CA VAL A 405 -19.75 34.20 -28.44
C VAL A 405 -19.52 34.93 -27.11
N LYS A 406 -18.30 35.41 -26.85
CA LYS A 406 -17.96 36.21 -25.66
C LYS A 406 -18.41 37.67 -25.83
N PHE A 407 -18.77 38.35 -24.73
CA PHE A 407 -19.12 39.78 -24.78
C PHE A 407 -17.87 40.66 -24.74
N GLN A 408 -16.80 40.18 -24.08
CA GLN A 408 -15.47 40.79 -24.03
C GLN A 408 -14.40 39.73 -24.27
N ALA A 409 -13.27 40.12 -24.86
CA ALA A 409 -12.16 39.18 -25.11
C ALA A 409 -11.62 38.54 -23.81
N SER A 410 -11.64 39.31 -22.71
CA SER A 410 -11.21 38.87 -21.37
C SER A 410 -12.26 38.05 -20.60
N ASP A 411 -13.42 37.75 -21.20
CA ASP A 411 -14.46 36.96 -20.54
C ASP A 411 -14.00 35.51 -20.33
N THR A 412 -14.26 35.00 -19.12
CA THR A 412 -14.12 33.57 -18.83
C THR A 412 -15.16 32.78 -19.61
N ALA A 413 -14.70 31.80 -20.39
CA ALA A 413 -15.53 30.94 -21.22
C ALA A 413 -16.72 30.33 -20.46
N PHE A 414 -17.83 30.14 -21.18
CA PHE A 414 -19.05 29.56 -20.60
C PHE A 414 -18.90 28.06 -20.28
N ALA A 415 -18.02 27.36 -21.02
CA ALA A 415 -17.78 25.94 -20.88
C ALA A 415 -16.28 25.59 -20.78
N LYS A 416 -15.97 24.56 -20.00
CA LYS A 416 -14.62 23.98 -19.85
C LYS A 416 -14.70 22.44 -19.81
N ASP A 417 -13.56 21.78 -20.02
CA ASP A 417 -13.39 20.35 -19.83
C ASP A 417 -13.12 19.97 -18.36
N ILE A 418 -13.23 18.68 -18.06
CA ILE A 418 -13.00 18.14 -16.70
C ILE A 418 -11.55 18.31 -16.25
N ASP A 419 -10.59 18.17 -17.17
CA ASP A 419 -9.16 18.25 -16.85
C ASP A 419 -8.78 19.64 -16.36
N PHE A 420 -9.36 20.69 -16.94
CA PHE A 420 -9.22 22.07 -16.50
C PHE A 420 -9.71 22.25 -15.06
N VAL A 421 -10.94 21.82 -14.75
CA VAL A 421 -11.53 22.00 -13.41
C VAL A 421 -10.79 21.20 -12.36
N VAL A 422 -10.46 19.93 -12.64
CA VAL A 422 -9.66 19.07 -11.76
C VAL A 422 -8.32 19.72 -11.44
N SER A 423 -7.63 20.22 -12.46
CA SER A 423 -6.35 20.92 -12.29
C SER A 423 -6.51 22.14 -11.39
N ARG A 424 -7.47 23.02 -11.69
CA ARG A 424 -7.70 24.25 -10.89
C ARG A 424 -7.99 23.93 -9.43
N PHE A 425 -8.85 22.95 -9.15
CA PHE A 425 -9.14 22.53 -7.79
C PHE A 425 -7.92 21.94 -7.09
N TRP A 426 -7.18 21.04 -7.74
CA TRP A 426 -6.03 20.38 -7.14
C TRP A 426 -4.93 21.38 -6.73
N PHE A 427 -4.62 22.36 -7.59
CA PHE A 427 -3.65 23.41 -7.29
C PHE A 427 -4.17 24.41 -6.25
N LYS A 428 -5.43 24.84 -6.35
CA LYS A 428 -6.02 25.78 -5.38
C LYS A 428 -6.08 25.18 -3.97
N LEU A 429 -6.37 23.88 -3.89
CA LEU A 429 -6.34 23.10 -2.66
C LEU A 429 -4.93 22.71 -2.20
N LYS A 430 -3.86 23.11 -2.92
CA LYS A 430 -2.46 22.88 -2.53
C LYS A 430 -2.16 21.43 -2.18
N LYS A 431 -2.77 20.51 -2.95
CA LYS A 431 -2.66 19.06 -2.74
C LYS A 431 -1.20 18.61 -2.88
N GLY A 432 -0.81 17.69 -1.99
CA GLY A 432 0.45 16.97 -2.12
C GLY A 432 0.36 15.88 -3.19
N PHE A 433 1.50 15.28 -3.53
CA PHE A 433 1.59 14.34 -4.66
C PHE A 433 1.08 12.93 -4.32
N LYS A 434 0.64 12.72 -3.08
CA LYS A 434 0.14 11.44 -2.57
C LYS A 434 -1.21 11.64 -1.90
N GLN A 435 -2.05 10.60 -1.91
CA GLN A 435 -3.29 10.59 -1.12
C GLN A 435 -2.99 10.85 0.37
N SER A 436 -3.88 11.61 1.00
CA SER A 436 -3.76 12.00 2.40
C SER A 436 -3.70 10.75 3.31
N ASN A 437 -2.73 10.73 4.23
CA ASN A 437 -2.46 9.64 5.19
C ASN A 437 -1.92 8.32 4.60
N ALA A 438 -1.44 8.31 3.34
CA ALA A 438 -0.77 7.11 2.84
C ALA A 438 0.59 6.91 3.55
N PRO A 439 0.96 5.65 3.90
CA PRO A 439 2.18 5.36 4.63
C PRO A 439 3.42 5.72 3.80
N VAL A 440 4.56 5.88 4.48
CA VAL A 440 5.87 6.02 3.83
C VAL A 440 6.09 4.78 2.94
N PRO A 441 6.68 4.92 1.73
CA PRO A 441 7.00 3.78 0.88
C PRO A 441 7.76 2.70 1.65
N LYS A 442 7.56 1.42 1.31
CA LYS A 442 8.23 0.30 2.00
C LYS A 442 9.69 0.07 1.55
N SER A 443 10.21 0.91 0.66
CA SER A 443 11.56 0.82 0.12
C SER A 443 12.21 2.19 0.00
N PHE A 444 13.53 2.22 0.17
CA PHE A 444 14.31 3.43 -0.05
C PHE A 444 14.46 3.80 -1.52
N ASP A 445 14.34 2.85 -2.44
CA ASP A 445 14.44 3.12 -3.88
C ASP A 445 13.48 4.24 -4.32
N LEU A 446 12.21 4.17 -3.92
CA LEU A 446 11.20 5.19 -4.25
C LEU A 446 11.53 6.56 -3.64
N ILE A 447 12.06 6.56 -2.40
CA ILE A 447 12.44 7.77 -1.67
C ILE A 447 13.69 8.41 -2.30
N ASN A 448 14.68 7.58 -2.66
CA ASN A 448 15.94 8.00 -3.26
C ASN A 448 15.72 8.57 -4.67
N LYS A 449 14.89 7.91 -5.48
CA LYS A 449 14.45 8.42 -6.78
C LYS A 449 13.83 9.81 -6.63
N ALA A 450 12.90 9.98 -5.67
CA ALA A 450 12.30 11.28 -5.42
C ALA A 450 13.30 12.32 -4.89
N LYS A 451 14.22 11.91 -4.01
CA LYS A 451 15.28 12.76 -3.48
C LYS A 451 16.16 13.29 -4.59
N ILE A 452 16.61 12.45 -5.53
CA ILE A 452 17.52 12.89 -6.59
C ILE A 452 16.85 13.95 -7.46
N ILE A 453 15.59 13.76 -7.85
CA ILE A 453 14.84 14.76 -8.62
C ILE A 453 14.76 16.11 -7.89
N ILE A 454 14.47 16.11 -6.59
CA ILE A 454 14.36 17.35 -5.80
C ILE A 454 15.74 17.94 -5.47
N SER A 455 16.78 17.13 -5.33
CA SER A 455 18.14 17.57 -4.98
C SER A 455 18.74 18.55 -5.99
N ALA A 456 18.27 18.54 -7.24
CA ALA A 456 18.59 19.56 -8.23
C ALA A 456 18.19 20.98 -7.81
N TYR A 457 17.19 21.10 -6.94
CA TYR A 457 16.66 22.36 -6.41
C TYR A 457 17.03 22.60 -4.94
N THR A 458 17.73 21.66 -4.31
CA THR A 458 17.93 21.69 -2.85
C THR A 458 19.34 21.26 -2.45
N ASN A 459 20.05 22.09 -1.70
CA ASN A 459 21.35 21.74 -1.11
C ASN A 459 21.16 20.98 0.23
N ASN A 460 22.23 20.38 0.78
CA ASN A 460 22.30 19.63 2.08
C ASN A 460 21.91 20.46 3.34
N SER A 461 20.74 21.09 3.35
CA SER A 461 20.31 22.10 4.33
C SER A 461 18.87 21.95 4.78
N ILE A 462 18.07 21.13 4.11
CA ILE A 462 16.66 20.87 4.47
C ILE A 462 16.54 20.17 5.83
N SER A 463 17.42 19.20 6.11
CA SER A 463 17.45 18.54 7.41
C SER A 463 17.71 19.53 8.56
N ARG A 464 18.53 20.57 8.33
CA ARG A 464 18.80 21.63 9.30
C ARG A 464 17.57 22.53 9.50
N GLU A 465 16.89 22.89 8.42
CA GLU A 465 15.66 23.69 8.48
C GLU A 465 14.52 22.93 9.17
N TYR A 466 14.36 21.65 8.88
CA TYR A 466 13.41 20.79 9.59
C TYR A 466 13.70 20.76 11.09
N GLN A 467 14.95 20.56 11.48
CA GLN A 467 15.36 20.59 12.89
C GLN A 467 15.12 21.97 13.53
N ARG A 468 15.38 23.07 12.81
CA ARG A 468 15.15 24.43 13.31
C ARG A 468 13.67 24.65 13.62
N ILE A 469 12.78 24.38 12.66
CA ILE A 469 11.33 24.58 12.82
C ILE A 469 10.79 23.66 13.93
N THR A 470 11.24 22.40 13.98
CA THR A 470 10.87 21.45 15.03
C THR A 470 11.28 21.96 16.41
N ASN A 471 12.49 22.50 16.54
CA ASN A 471 12.99 23.06 17.80
C ASN A 471 12.25 24.34 18.20
N ASP A 472 11.91 25.19 17.24
CA ASP A 472 11.15 26.42 17.49
C ASP A 472 9.72 26.10 17.97
N LEU A 473 9.07 25.08 17.39
CA LEU A 473 7.78 24.56 17.88
C LEU A 473 7.90 23.97 19.30
N ARG A 474 8.91 23.12 19.55
CA ARG A 474 9.14 22.52 20.88
C ARG A 474 9.42 23.57 21.97
N LYS A 475 10.07 24.67 21.62
CA LYS A 475 10.38 25.79 22.53
C LYS A 475 9.24 26.80 22.66
N GLY A 476 8.11 26.59 21.98
CA GLY A 476 6.96 27.51 21.98
C GLY A 476 7.23 28.84 21.28
N ARG A 477 8.25 28.92 20.41
CA ARG A 477 8.53 30.11 19.58
C ARG A 477 7.65 30.18 18.33
N LEU A 478 7.07 29.04 17.95
CA LEU A 478 6.07 28.87 16.90
C LEU A 478 4.92 28.06 17.48
N THR A 479 3.69 28.42 17.13
CA THR A 479 2.47 27.65 17.44
C THR A 479 2.12 26.72 16.27
N GLU A 480 1.33 25.68 16.52
CA GLU A 480 0.88 24.76 15.44
C GLU A 480 0.06 25.51 14.37
N GLU A 481 -0.80 26.44 14.77
CA GLU A 481 -1.58 27.29 13.85
C GLU A 481 -0.69 28.15 12.96
N GLU A 482 0.39 28.73 13.50
CA GLU A 482 1.37 29.49 12.72
C GLU A 482 2.12 28.61 11.73
N VAL A 483 2.47 27.36 12.10
CA VAL A 483 3.14 26.42 11.19
C VAL A 483 2.22 26.04 10.03
N VAL A 484 0.94 25.84 10.29
CA VAL A 484 -0.09 25.62 9.27
C VAL A 484 -0.20 26.81 8.32
N LEU A 485 -0.37 28.02 8.87
CA LEU A 485 -0.48 29.25 8.07
C LEU A 485 0.78 29.47 7.24
N LEU A 486 1.95 29.23 7.82
CA LEU A 486 3.23 29.33 7.13
C LEU A 486 3.33 28.32 5.98
N ASN A 487 2.88 27.07 6.17
CA ASN A 487 2.84 26.09 5.07
C ASN A 487 1.97 26.59 3.91
N LEU A 488 0.81 27.14 4.23
CA LEU A 488 -0.10 27.70 3.23
C LEU A 488 0.57 28.84 2.47
N GLU A 489 1.17 29.81 3.14
CA GLU A 489 1.77 30.97 2.48
C GLU A 489 3.03 30.62 1.68
N LEU A 490 3.86 29.70 2.18
CA LEU A 490 5.01 29.24 1.40
C LEU A 490 4.59 28.51 0.13
N LYS A 491 3.51 27.71 0.18
CA LYS A 491 2.88 27.13 -1.00
C LYS A 491 2.07 28.13 -1.84
N SER A 492 1.84 29.38 -1.39
CA SER A 492 1.03 30.36 -2.13
C SER A 492 1.88 31.16 -3.14
N LYS A 493 3.10 31.58 -2.75
CA LYS A 493 4.08 32.22 -3.67
C LYS A 493 4.43 31.32 -4.85
N THR A 494 4.42 30.01 -4.61
CA THR A 494 4.69 28.97 -5.61
C THR A 494 3.48 28.66 -6.49
N ASN A 495 2.38 29.39 -6.35
CA ASN A 495 1.16 29.25 -7.15
C ASN A 495 0.68 30.61 -7.66
N ALA A 496 1.59 31.60 -7.74
CA ALA A 496 1.23 32.96 -8.11
C ALA A 496 0.53 32.99 -9.49
N PRO A 497 -0.52 33.82 -9.67
CA PRO A 497 -1.39 33.84 -10.86
C PRO A 497 -0.69 34.19 -12.18
N GLU A 498 0.59 34.55 -12.13
CA GLU A 498 1.39 35.19 -13.17
C GLU A 498 1.74 34.26 -14.35
N TYR A 499 1.37 32.98 -14.23
CA TYR A 499 1.49 31.97 -15.30
C TYR A 499 0.14 31.55 -15.90
N VAL A 500 -0.96 32.12 -15.41
CA VAL A 500 -2.29 32.04 -16.03
C VAL A 500 -2.59 33.40 -16.66
N ASN A 501 -1.81 33.75 -17.67
CA ASN A 501 -2.07 34.92 -18.49
C ASN A 501 -3.10 34.53 -19.56
N GLU A 502 -3.88 35.49 -20.10
CA GLU A 502 -4.87 35.24 -21.17
C GLU A 502 -4.27 34.46 -22.36
N THR A 503 -2.96 34.58 -22.59
CA THR A 503 -2.20 33.82 -23.61
C THR A 503 -2.10 32.32 -23.33
N ASN A 504 -2.11 31.89 -22.06
CA ASN A 504 -2.06 30.46 -21.66
C ASN A 504 -3.47 29.88 -21.40
N ILE A 505 -4.50 30.73 -21.39
CA ILE A 505 -5.91 30.32 -21.23
C ILE A 505 -6.50 29.85 -22.57
N ASP A 506 -6.00 30.38 -23.69
CA ASP A 506 -6.57 30.18 -25.02
C ASP A 506 -5.54 29.69 -26.06
N GLU A 507 -4.87 28.57 -25.77
CA GLU A 507 -4.38 27.65 -26.83
C GLU A 507 -5.48 26.66 -27.23
N THR A 508 -6.67 27.21 -27.45
CA THR A 508 -7.91 26.48 -27.67
C THR A 508 -7.87 25.67 -28.97
N LEU A 509 -6.90 25.82 -29.87
CA LEU A 509 -6.89 25.02 -31.10
C LEU A 509 -6.51 23.54 -30.92
N TYR A 510 -5.97 23.14 -29.77
CA TYR A 510 -5.57 21.74 -29.51
C TYR A 510 -6.74 20.78 -29.22
N PHE A 511 -7.97 21.25 -28.89
CA PHE A 511 -9.11 20.34 -28.71
C PHE A 511 -9.60 19.74 -30.04
N LEU A 512 -9.22 20.34 -31.18
CA LEU A 512 -9.62 19.88 -32.52
C LEU A 512 -8.92 18.58 -32.94
N THR A 513 -7.92 18.13 -32.20
CA THR A 513 -7.22 16.86 -32.44
C THR A 513 -7.73 15.72 -31.55
N ASP A 514 -8.65 15.98 -30.60
CA ASP A 514 -8.99 15.06 -29.49
C ASP A 514 -10.26 14.21 -29.72
N GLU A 515 -10.88 14.25 -30.90
CA GLU A 515 -12.14 13.55 -31.18
C GLU A 515 -11.99 12.19 -31.89
N ASN A 516 -10.91 11.44 -31.67
CA ASN A 516 -10.90 10.06 -32.16
C ASN A 516 -11.72 9.16 -31.23
N PHE A 517 -13.02 9.02 -31.52
CA PHE A 517 -13.90 8.03 -30.87
C PHE A 517 -13.24 6.65 -30.74
N VAL A 518 -12.64 6.16 -31.83
CA VAL A 518 -11.94 4.87 -31.89
C VAL A 518 -10.83 4.78 -30.86
N GLU A 519 -10.19 5.90 -30.55
CA GLU A 519 -9.08 5.96 -29.62
C GLU A 519 -9.53 6.02 -28.17
N ASN A 520 -10.60 6.75 -27.87
CA ASN A 520 -11.21 6.74 -26.54
C ASN A 520 -11.72 5.34 -26.16
N VAL A 521 -12.26 4.59 -27.14
CA VAL A 521 -12.59 3.16 -26.94
C VAL A 521 -11.35 2.30 -26.72
N LYS A 522 -10.28 2.53 -27.47
CA LYS A 522 -9.01 1.81 -27.25
C LYS A 522 -8.46 2.05 -25.86
N ARG A 523 -8.44 3.31 -25.40
CA ARG A 523 -7.99 3.68 -24.04
C ARG A 523 -8.76 2.97 -22.95
N GLU A 524 -10.10 3.00 -23.02
CA GLU A 524 -10.94 2.27 -22.06
C GLU A 524 -10.65 0.76 -22.09
N ARG A 525 -10.52 0.15 -23.27
CA ARG A 525 -10.21 -1.28 -23.39
C ARG A 525 -8.85 -1.64 -22.82
N ASP A 526 -7.83 -0.82 -23.09
CA ASP A 526 -6.48 -1.00 -22.59
C ASP A 526 -6.44 -0.83 -21.06
N TYR A 527 -7.15 0.16 -20.53
CA TYR A 527 -7.32 0.36 -19.09
C TYR A 527 -7.98 -0.86 -18.42
N VAL A 528 -9.12 -1.32 -18.95
CA VAL A 528 -9.82 -2.51 -18.43
C VAL A 528 -8.94 -3.76 -18.49
N ARG A 529 -8.19 -3.92 -19.58
CA ARG A 529 -7.23 -5.04 -19.72
C ARG A 529 -6.15 -4.99 -18.64
N LYS A 530 -5.55 -3.82 -18.41
CA LYS A 530 -4.52 -3.64 -17.37
C LYS A 530 -5.08 -3.90 -15.98
N GLU A 531 -6.28 -3.41 -15.70
CA GLU A 531 -6.93 -3.57 -14.40
C GLU A 531 -7.29 -5.04 -14.12
N ASN A 532 -7.74 -5.78 -15.13
CA ASN A 532 -7.96 -7.21 -15.00
C ASN A 532 -6.65 -7.97 -14.73
N VAL A 533 -5.57 -7.63 -15.44
CA VAL A 533 -4.24 -8.23 -15.19
C VAL A 533 -3.76 -7.94 -13.76
N ARG A 534 -3.96 -6.71 -13.24
CA ARG A 534 -3.64 -6.38 -11.84
C ARG A 534 -4.43 -7.23 -10.86
N LYS A 535 -5.74 -7.37 -11.05
CA LYS A 535 -6.60 -8.21 -10.21
C LYS A 535 -6.15 -9.66 -10.23
N ASP A 536 -5.84 -10.20 -11.40
CA ASP A 536 -5.34 -11.57 -11.55
C ASP A 536 -3.99 -11.76 -10.83
N THR A 537 -3.11 -10.77 -10.91
CA THR A 537 -1.80 -10.78 -10.23
C THR A 537 -1.97 -10.77 -8.71
N ILE A 538 -2.83 -9.90 -8.17
CA ILE A 538 -3.12 -9.84 -6.73
C ILE A 538 -3.73 -11.16 -6.24
N ILE A 539 -4.65 -11.75 -7.02
CA ILE A 539 -5.25 -13.06 -6.70
C ILE A 539 -4.17 -14.15 -6.69
N ALA A 540 -3.23 -14.12 -7.64
CA ALA A 540 -2.12 -15.06 -7.70
C ALA A 540 -1.16 -14.91 -6.51
N GLU A 541 -0.81 -13.67 -6.14
CA GLU A 541 0.03 -13.37 -4.97
C GLU A 541 -0.63 -13.86 -3.67
N GLN A 542 -1.90 -13.54 -3.46
CA GLN A 542 -2.66 -14.00 -2.28
C GLN A 542 -2.76 -15.54 -2.23
N SER A 543 -2.96 -16.17 -3.39
CA SER A 543 -2.97 -17.63 -3.50
C SER A 543 -1.62 -18.25 -3.14
N ASN A 544 -0.51 -17.64 -3.61
CA ASN A 544 0.85 -18.09 -3.29
C ASN A 544 1.18 -17.90 -1.80
N GLU A 545 0.83 -16.77 -1.19
CA GLU A 545 1.01 -16.55 0.25
C GLU A 545 0.23 -17.58 1.08
N LEU A 546 -1.01 -17.89 0.68
CA LEU A 546 -1.82 -18.92 1.34
C LEU A 546 -1.20 -20.32 1.22
N LEU A 547 -0.59 -20.63 0.06
CA LEU A 547 0.13 -21.90 -0.15
C LEU A 547 1.38 -21.99 0.72
N GLU A 548 2.15 -20.90 0.85
CA GLU A 548 3.31 -20.88 1.76
C GLU A 548 2.91 -21.05 3.23
N TYR A 549 1.82 -20.40 3.65
CA TYR A 549 1.31 -20.55 5.00
C TYR A 549 0.94 -22.00 5.30
N LYS A 550 0.20 -22.66 4.40
CA LYS A 550 -0.17 -24.08 4.54
C LYS A 550 1.05 -25.01 4.58
N ARG A 551 2.08 -24.74 3.78
CA ARG A 551 3.33 -25.53 3.80
C ARG A 551 4.04 -25.42 5.16
N LYS A 552 4.13 -24.21 5.71
CA LYS A 552 4.73 -23.98 7.04
C LYS A 552 3.95 -24.66 8.15
N GLU A 553 2.61 -24.63 8.08
CA GLU A 553 1.74 -25.32 9.03
C GLU A 553 1.91 -26.85 8.97
N GLU A 554 1.99 -27.43 7.77
CA GLU A 554 2.29 -28.85 7.59
C GLU A 554 3.68 -29.24 8.14
N GLU A 555 4.70 -28.40 7.91
CA GLU A 555 6.05 -28.62 8.40
C GLU A 555 6.10 -28.54 9.94
N GLN A 556 5.37 -27.61 10.55
CA GLN A 556 5.20 -27.53 11.99
C GLN A 556 4.52 -28.79 12.56
N ARG A 557 3.40 -29.24 11.96
CA ARG A 557 2.74 -30.49 12.38
C ARG A 557 3.66 -31.71 12.26
N LYS A 558 4.44 -31.81 11.19
CA LYS A 558 5.43 -32.90 11.03
C LYS A 558 6.50 -32.85 12.11
N ASN A 559 7.01 -31.66 12.43
CA ASN A 559 8.01 -31.47 13.49
C ASN A 559 7.46 -31.76 14.89
N GLU A 560 6.21 -31.38 15.18
CA GLU A 560 5.53 -31.72 16.43
C GLU A 560 5.33 -33.23 16.57
N LEU A 561 4.85 -33.89 15.52
CA LEU A 561 4.68 -35.33 15.49
C LEU A 561 6.01 -36.08 15.65
N ALA A 562 7.09 -35.55 15.06
CA ALA A 562 8.44 -36.12 15.23
C ALA A 562 8.94 -36.01 16.67
N LYS A 563 8.71 -34.86 17.33
CA LYS A 563 9.05 -34.66 18.75
C LYS A 563 8.21 -35.56 19.67
N GLU A 564 6.94 -35.77 19.33
CA GLU A 564 6.05 -36.66 20.10
C GLU A 564 6.52 -38.12 19.98
N LYS A 565 6.82 -38.59 18.77
CA LYS A 565 7.43 -39.92 18.54
C LYS A 565 8.76 -40.09 19.28
N GLU A 566 9.60 -39.05 19.33
CA GLU A 566 10.87 -39.10 20.05
C GLU A 566 10.68 -39.23 21.57
N LYS A 567 9.68 -38.54 22.14
CA LYS A 567 9.29 -38.72 23.53
C LYS A 567 8.77 -40.14 23.80
N ASP A 568 7.98 -40.70 22.89
CA ASP A 568 7.49 -42.07 23.01
C ASP A 568 8.64 -43.10 22.96
N TYR A 569 9.60 -42.92 22.04
CA TYR A 569 10.79 -43.78 21.98
C TYR A 569 11.62 -43.70 23.26
N LEU A 570 11.80 -42.50 23.82
CA LEU A 570 12.47 -42.31 25.11
C LEU A 570 11.72 -43.03 26.24
N ALA A 571 10.40 -42.88 26.33
CA ALA A 571 9.59 -43.53 27.36
C ALA A 571 9.65 -45.07 27.26
N ILE A 572 9.62 -45.63 26.05
CA ILE A 572 9.79 -47.06 25.80
C ILE A 572 11.19 -47.52 26.24
N ALA A 573 12.24 -46.82 25.83
CA ALA A 573 13.63 -47.16 26.16
C ALA A 573 13.89 -47.09 27.68
N GLU A 574 13.32 -46.10 28.38
CA GLU A 574 13.40 -46.01 29.84
C GLU A 574 12.68 -47.17 30.54
N LYS A 575 11.51 -47.58 30.03
CA LYS A 575 10.76 -48.73 30.55
C LYS A 575 11.52 -50.03 30.33
N GLU A 576 12.11 -50.23 29.16
CA GLU A 576 12.97 -51.38 28.85
C GLU A 576 14.21 -51.43 29.74
N TRP A 577 14.88 -50.29 29.94
CA TRP A 577 16.01 -50.18 30.86
C TRP A 577 15.61 -50.53 32.30
N ASN A 578 14.49 -49.98 32.79
CA ASN A 578 14.03 -50.26 34.15
C ASN A 578 13.70 -51.74 34.36
N ASN A 579 13.10 -52.39 33.37
CA ASN A 579 12.85 -53.83 33.40
C ASN A 579 14.15 -54.65 33.36
N HIS A 580 15.08 -54.30 32.47
CA HIS A 580 16.40 -54.93 32.38
C HIS A 580 17.20 -54.76 33.69
N PHE A 581 17.17 -53.56 34.27
CA PHE A 581 17.84 -53.26 35.53
C PHE A 581 17.22 -54.02 36.71
N LYS A 582 15.88 -54.10 36.79
CA LYS A 582 15.17 -54.85 37.83
C LYS A 582 15.47 -56.35 37.75
N SER A 583 15.48 -56.92 36.53
CA SER A 583 15.85 -58.31 36.29
C SER A 583 17.28 -58.59 36.75
N ASN A 584 18.25 -57.75 36.36
CA ASN A 584 19.64 -57.95 36.74
C ASN A 584 19.92 -57.72 38.23
N ARG A 585 19.20 -56.79 38.88
CA ARG A 585 19.25 -56.60 40.33
C ARG A 585 18.75 -57.83 41.08
N ASN A 586 17.68 -58.47 40.60
CA ASN A 586 17.19 -59.72 41.19
C ASN A 586 18.22 -60.85 41.05
N CYS A 587 18.90 -60.95 39.90
CA CYS A 587 20.01 -61.89 39.71
C CYS A 587 21.21 -61.59 40.63
N GLY A 588 21.56 -60.31 40.83
CA GLY A 588 22.60 -59.89 41.77
C GLY A 588 22.25 -60.21 43.23
N GLY A 589 20.99 -60.02 43.62
CA GLY A 589 20.48 -60.41 44.95
C GLY A 589 20.55 -61.92 45.20
N LEU A 590 20.19 -62.72 44.19
CA LEU A 590 20.37 -64.18 44.22
C LEU A 590 21.84 -64.57 44.41
N PHE A 591 22.76 -63.93 43.69
CA PHE A 591 24.20 -64.17 43.85
C PHE A 591 24.69 -63.85 45.27
N LEU A 592 24.30 -62.69 45.82
CA LEU A 592 24.67 -62.31 47.20
C LEU A 592 24.11 -63.29 48.24
N LEU A 593 22.90 -63.80 48.04
CA LEU A 593 22.31 -64.81 48.91
C LEU A 593 23.10 -66.12 48.88
N VAL A 594 23.55 -66.56 47.70
CA VAL A 594 24.41 -67.74 47.57
C VAL A 594 25.77 -67.53 48.26
N VAL A 595 26.40 -66.37 48.08
CA VAL A 595 27.66 -66.02 48.76
C VAL A 595 27.49 -65.99 50.28
N LEU A 596 26.38 -65.43 50.77
CA LEU A 596 26.08 -65.37 52.20
C LEU A 596 25.87 -66.77 52.80
N LEU A 597 25.16 -67.66 52.11
CA LEU A 597 25.01 -69.06 52.53
C LEU A 597 26.36 -69.81 52.55
N ALA A 598 27.23 -69.55 51.56
CA ALA A 598 28.57 -70.11 51.53
C ALA A 598 29.43 -69.59 52.72
N LEU A 599 29.37 -68.29 53.00
CA LEU A 599 30.08 -67.68 54.13
C LEU A 599 29.59 -68.20 55.48
N ILE A 600 28.28 -68.40 55.65
CA ILE A 600 27.71 -69.02 56.86
C ILE A 600 28.23 -70.45 57.02
N SER A 601 28.34 -71.20 55.92
CA SER A 601 28.86 -72.57 55.92
C SER A 601 30.34 -72.62 56.31
N VAL A 602 31.16 -71.68 55.78
CA VAL A 602 32.57 -71.54 56.15
C VAL A 602 32.73 -71.07 57.60
N ALA A 603 31.93 -70.11 58.05
CA ALA A 603 31.92 -69.63 59.43
C ALA A 603 31.55 -70.74 60.42
N TYR A 604 30.59 -71.61 60.07
CA TYR A 604 30.26 -72.80 60.85
C TYR A 604 31.43 -73.79 60.93
N GLY A 605 32.12 -74.02 59.80
CA GLY A 605 33.36 -74.81 59.78
C GLY A 605 34.43 -74.25 60.72
N PHE A 606 34.63 -72.93 60.70
CA PHE A 606 35.57 -72.23 61.59
C PHE A 606 35.18 -72.34 63.07
N LEU A 607 33.89 -72.14 63.40
CA LEU A 607 33.35 -72.28 64.75
C LEU A 607 33.51 -73.70 65.32
N ASN A 608 33.53 -74.74 64.46
CA ASN A 608 33.77 -76.13 64.86
C ASN A 608 35.26 -76.48 65.03
N ILE A 609 36.17 -75.74 64.40
CA ILE A 609 37.63 -76.01 64.44
C ILE A 609 38.30 -75.26 65.61
N SER A 610 37.84 -74.06 65.95
CA SER A 610 38.43 -73.31 67.07
C SER A 610 37.96 -73.86 68.42
N ASN A 611 38.82 -74.62 69.10
CA ASN A 611 38.58 -75.15 70.44
C ASN A 611 38.41 -74.07 71.54
N GLU A 612 38.68 -72.79 71.25
CA GLU A 612 38.51 -71.70 72.22
C GLU A 612 37.04 -71.23 72.34
N TRP A 613 36.27 -71.27 71.26
CA TRP A 613 34.87 -70.79 71.25
C TRP A 613 33.90 -71.72 71.99
N THR A 614 34.25 -73.00 72.13
CA THR A 614 33.44 -74.01 72.81
C THR A 614 33.33 -73.75 74.32
N THR A 615 34.30 -73.03 74.91
CA THR A 615 34.28 -72.66 76.33
C THR A 615 33.40 -71.44 76.61
N TRP A 616 33.33 -70.46 75.68
CA TRP A 616 32.50 -69.25 75.82
C TRP A 616 31.01 -69.53 75.58
N LEU A 617 30.66 -70.31 74.55
CA LEU A 617 29.26 -70.71 74.27
C LEU A 617 28.72 -71.80 75.21
N GLY A 618 29.60 -72.46 75.98
CA GLY A 618 29.23 -73.49 76.96
C GLY A 618 28.29 -73.00 78.06
N LYS A 619 28.23 -71.69 78.33
CA LYS A 619 27.27 -71.07 79.27
C LYS A 619 25.82 -71.06 78.76
N TYR A 620 25.59 -71.20 77.46
CA TYR A 620 24.26 -71.17 76.84
C TYR A 620 24.07 -72.37 75.91
N ALA A 621 24.12 -73.59 76.48
CA ALA A 621 23.96 -74.85 75.74
C ALA A 621 22.71 -74.88 74.84
N PHE A 622 21.64 -74.19 75.23
CA PHE A 622 20.40 -74.08 74.44
C PHE A 622 20.58 -73.26 73.15
N LEU A 623 21.37 -72.17 73.18
CA LEU A 623 21.70 -71.37 71.99
C LEU A 623 22.64 -72.11 71.04
N LYS A 624 23.56 -72.92 71.57
CA LYS A 624 24.49 -73.73 70.75
C LYS A 624 23.73 -74.68 69.83
N ASN A 625 22.73 -75.39 70.35
CA ASN A 625 21.92 -76.33 69.58
C ASN A 625 21.05 -75.63 68.53
N TYR A 626 20.53 -74.43 68.84
CA TYR A 626 19.77 -73.63 67.88
C TYR A 626 20.66 -73.07 66.76
N ILE A 627 21.84 -72.53 67.09
CA ILE A 627 22.80 -72.03 66.10
C ILE A 627 23.31 -73.17 65.24
N SER A 628 23.64 -74.33 65.82
CA SER A 628 24.04 -75.51 65.05
C SER A 628 22.90 -76.03 64.18
N ALA A 629 21.65 -76.03 64.67
CA ALA A 629 20.50 -76.42 63.86
C ALA A 629 20.29 -75.45 62.68
N ILE A 630 20.37 -74.13 62.91
CA ILE A 630 20.28 -73.11 61.85
C ILE A 630 21.41 -73.27 60.84
N CYS A 631 22.65 -73.52 61.28
CA CYS A 631 23.78 -73.76 60.39
C CYS A 631 23.67 -75.06 59.61
N ILE A 632 23.20 -76.16 60.23
CA ILE A 632 22.95 -77.43 59.54
C ILE A 632 21.83 -77.26 58.51
N ILE A 633 20.74 -76.57 58.87
CA ILE A 633 19.67 -76.23 57.93
C ILE A 633 20.24 -75.36 56.79
N ALA A 634 21.08 -74.37 57.09
CA ALA A 634 21.73 -73.53 56.08
C ALA A 634 22.66 -74.32 55.16
N ILE A 635 23.41 -75.31 55.67
CA ILE A 635 24.28 -76.20 54.89
C ILE A 635 23.46 -77.15 54.02
N VAL A 636 22.37 -77.71 54.55
CA VAL A 636 21.44 -78.56 53.78
C VAL A 636 20.77 -77.75 52.67
N VAL A 637 20.29 -76.54 52.99
CA VAL A 637 19.71 -75.60 52.01
C VAL A 637 20.77 -75.19 50.98
N PHE A 638 22.01 -74.92 51.40
CA PHE A 638 23.11 -74.60 50.50
C PHE A 638 23.47 -75.78 49.60
N GLY A 639 23.55 -77.01 50.12
CA GLY A 639 23.82 -78.21 49.32
C GLY A 639 22.69 -78.55 48.34
N MET A 640 21.43 -78.28 48.70
CA MET A 640 20.31 -78.35 47.75
C MET A 640 20.39 -77.24 46.70
N PHE A 641 20.80 -76.03 47.08
CA PHE A 641 20.99 -74.90 46.16
C PHE A 641 22.19 -75.09 45.22
N ASP A 642 23.30 -75.63 45.69
CA ASP A 642 24.52 -75.89 44.91
C ASP A 642 24.26 -76.90 43.79
N LYS A 643 23.50 -77.96 44.12
CA LYS A 643 23.14 -79.02 43.16
C LYS A 643 22.16 -78.57 42.07
N TYR A 644 21.36 -77.51 42.30
CA TYR A 644 20.31 -77.05 41.37
C TYR A 644 20.57 -75.68 40.71
N TYR A 645 21.25 -74.74 41.39
CA TYR A 645 21.29 -73.32 40.99
C TYR A 645 22.69 -72.78 40.64
N LEU A 646 23.79 -73.43 41.05
CA LEU A 646 25.14 -72.95 40.72
C LEU A 646 25.53 -73.15 39.24
N LYS A 647 24.77 -73.96 38.50
CA LYS A 647 24.80 -74.04 37.02
C LYS A 647 23.78 -73.12 36.32
N ASP A 648 22.97 -72.39 37.07
CA ASP A 648 21.96 -71.49 36.49
C ASP A 648 22.65 -70.21 35.97
N ASP A 649 22.45 -69.93 34.67
CA ASP A 649 22.99 -68.77 33.96
C ASP A 649 22.68 -67.43 34.66
N LYS A 650 21.62 -67.41 35.49
CA LYS A 650 21.22 -66.26 36.31
C LYS A 650 22.23 -65.88 37.40
N VAL A 651 22.89 -66.85 38.04
CA VAL A 651 23.86 -66.58 39.14
C VAL A 651 25.15 -65.98 38.59
N VAL A 652 25.62 -66.49 37.45
CA VAL A 652 26.79 -65.95 36.72
C VAL A 652 26.52 -64.54 36.18
N LYS A 653 25.30 -64.30 35.64
CA LYS A 653 24.85 -62.96 35.23
C LYS A 653 24.79 -61.98 36.40
N GLY A 654 24.36 -62.43 37.58
CA GLY A 654 24.33 -61.64 38.82
C GLY A 654 25.71 -61.16 39.26
N PHE A 655 26.72 -62.04 39.23
CA PHE A 655 28.12 -61.67 39.53
C PHE A 655 28.68 -60.63 38.56
N ARG A 656 28.53 -60.85 37.25
CA ARG A 656 29.00 -59.89 36.22
C ARG A 656 28.33 -58.52 36.36
N TRP A 657 27.06 -58.49 36.76
CA TRP A 657 26.34 -57.25 37.01
C TRP A 657 26.87 -56.51 38.26
N LEU A 658 27.11 -57.22 39.37
CA LEU A 658 27.69 -56.63 40.60
C LEU A 658 29.08 -56.01 40.37
N VAL A 659 29.93 -56.65 39.57
CA VAL A 659 31.26 -56.12 39.21
C VAL A 659 31.16 -54.87 38.33
N THR A 660 30.07 -54.72 37.56
CA THR A 660 29.91 -53.62 36.60
C THR A 660 29.05 -52.45 37.11
N LEU A 661 28.54 -52.53 38.35
CA LEU A 661 27.76 -51.48 39.02
C LEU A 661 28.38 -50.07 38.98
N PRO A 662 29.71 -49.88 39.16
CA PRO A 662 30.33 -48.56 39.11
C PRO A 662 30.17 -47.83 37.76
N SER A 663 29.90 -48.57 36.67
CA SER A 663 29.79 -48.05 35.30
C SER A 663 28.34 -47.83 34.81
N THR A 664 27.35 -47.95 35.70
CA THR A 664 25.92 -48.02 35.35
C THR A 664 25.34 -46.77 34.67
N LYS A 665 25.82 -45.56 35.00
CA LYS A 665 25.34 -44.32 34.33
C LYS A 665 25.68 -44.28 32.85
N ARG A 666 26.91 -44.66 32.48
CA ARG A 666 27.37 -44.69 31.09
C ARG A 666 26.66 -45.77 30.28
N LYS A 667 26.51 -46.97 30.87
CA LYS A 667 25.76 -48.08 30.24
C LYS A 667 24.27 -47.79 30.08
N LYS A 668 23.66 -47.01 30.98
CA LYS A 668 22.27 -46.56 30.83
C LYS A 668 22.12 -45.67 29.60
N ALA A 669 23.03 -44.70 29.41
CA ALA A 669 23.01 -43.82 28.25
C ALA A 669 23.20 -44.61 26.94
N GLU A 670 24.19 -45.51 26.89
CA GLU A 670 24.46 -46.37 25.73
C GLU A 670 23.26 -47.29 25.40
N PHE A 671 22.62 -47.89 26.42
CA PHE A 671 21.45 -48.76 26.22
C PHE A 671 20.22 -47.99 25.73
N ILE A 672 19.96 -46.82 26.28
CA ILE A 672 18.84 -45.96 25.86
C ILE A 672 19.05 -45.52 24.41
N GLN A 673 20.27 -45.14 24.04
CA GLN A 673 20.61 -44.72 22.68
C GLN A 673 20.42 -45.87 21.67
N LEU A 674 20.95 -47.06 21.96
CA LEU A 674 20.76 -48.27 21.14
C LEU A 674 19.28 -48.67 21.00
N SER A 675 18.50 -48.52 22.07
CA SER A 675 17.06 -48.86 22.03
C SER A 675 16.29 -47.87 21.17
N ILE A 676 16.61 -46.57 21.24
CA ILE A 676 16.02 -45.52 20.38
C ILE A 676 16.37 -45.77 18.91
N GLU A 677 17.61 -46.10 18.59
CA GLU A 677 18.03 -46.44 17.21
C GLU A 677 17.25 -47.63 16.65
N LYS A 678 17.09 -48.68 17.46
CA LYS A 678 16.33 -49.88 17.07
C LYS A 678 14.84 -49.60 16.83
N GLN A 679 14.26 -48.65 17.57
CA GLN A 679 12.87 -48.21 17.34
C GLN A 679 12.76 -47.32 16.09
N ARG A 680 13.76 -46.48 15.80
CA ARG A 680 13.84 -45.70 14.55
C ARG A 680 13.90 -46.60 13.31
N GLU A 681 14.72 -47.65 13.34
CA GLU A 681 14.83 -48.62 12.24
C GLU A 681 13.53 -49.40 12.00
N LYS A 682 12.84 -49.82 13.07
CA LYS A 682 11.53 -50.48 12.95
C LYS A 682 10.44 -49.56 12.42
N GLY A 683 10.49 -48.27 12.76
CA GLY A 683 9.52 -47.27 12.30
C GLY A 683 9.69 -46.83 10.84
N GLN A 684 10.84 -47.11 10.21
CA GLN A 684 11.11 -46.84 8.78
C GLN A 684 10.74 -48.02 7.86
N SER A 685 10.36 -49.17 8.42
CA SER A 685 10.00 -50.41 7.70
C SER A 685 8.49 -50.54 7.42
N ILE A 686 7.69 -49.50 7.70
CA ILE A 686 6.24 -49.40 7.50
C ILE A 686 5.99 -48.14 6.69
#